data_AF-A0A5J5LX89-F1
#
_entry.id   AF-A0A5J5LX89-F1
#
_cell.length_a   1.000
_cell.length_b   1.000
_cell.length_c   1.000
_cell.angle_alpha   90.00
_cell.angle_beta   90.00
_cell.angle_gamma   90.00
#
_symmetry.space_group_name_H-M   'P 1'
#
loop_
_entity.id
_entity.type
_entity.pdbx_description
1 polymer ?
#
loop_
_entity_poly.entity_id
_entity_poly.type
_entity_poly.pdbx_seq_one_letter_code
_entity_poly.pdbx_strand_id
1 'polypeptide(L)'
;MNVLTIPGLKELQKQTKGAAEITVAILDGVVDTDHPCFNGADLTRLPTLVQHQATAGQMSTHGTHIASLIFAQPNSDIQGIAPQCRGLLVPVFAEDNRKLSQLDLARAIEQAAENGAKVINISGGALTDMGEAEDWLIRAVEMCNERNILLVAAAGNDGCECLQVPAALPAVLAVGAVDARGHPLDFSNWGETYQSQGILAPGENILGAKPGGGTVQLSGTSFAAPIVAGVAALLLSLQVQRGETPNPHAVREAILKSGLPCQYADSENEPKCLAGLLNISGAIKQLTGETMSESVETQATVEASGCGCGDTPETTEAERQKLELSAATSAPVIPVAPIPNPVITSQGVSMPETTNKPVTPSQAAEPAGGIVYAIGTLGYDFGSEARRDTFKQLMPTAVIGGIEVPSNPYDARQMVDYLADNLSEAKSLIWTLNLELTPIYAIEPLGSFSREVYAALQELLSGQVQAEDSPEYIQRVSIPGRITGRTVRLFSGQVVPVIEPDSPRGIYGWHVNTLVSAAIEAVGAEQTEAQESQMRRTLSSFLNRIYYDLRNLGQTSQDRALNFAATNAFQAAQTFSEAVGAGMELDSINVSKSPFCRLDSDCWDVQLKFFDPENSRRARKIFRFTIDVSDLIPVTLGEVRSWSSPY
;
A
#
# COMPACT_ATOMS: atom_id res chain seq x y z
N MET A 1 -25.31 -17.00 -8.38
CA MET A 1 -26.09 -15.99 -9.12
C MET A 1 -25.53 -15.80 -10.53
N ASN A 2 -26.36 -15.45 -11.52
CA ASN A 2 -25.94 -15.07 -12.88
C ASN A 2 -26.17 -13.55 -13.05
N VAL A 3 -25.17 -12.82 -13.57
CA VAL A 3 -25.22 -11.35 -13.68
C VAL A 3 -26.43 -10.82 -14.46
N LEU A 4 -26.98 -11.58 -15.41
CA LEU A 4 -28.21 -11.25 -16.16
C LEU A 4 -29.48 -11.15 -15.31
N THR A 5 -29.41 -11.43 -14.01
CA THR A 5 -30.52 -11.24 -13.06
C THR A 5 -30.57 -9.81 -12.47
N ILE A 6 -29.59 -8.97 -12.75
CA ILE A 6 -29.55 -7.57 -12.29
C ILE A 6 -30.63 -6.74 -13.03
N PRO A 7 -31.50 -5.98 -12.32
CA PRO A 7 -32.49 -5.09 -12.92
C PRO A 7 -31.88 -4.11 -13.93
N GLY A 8 -32.55 -3.94 -15.07
CA GLY A 8 -32.12 -3.05 -16.15
C GLY A 8 -30.92 -3.54 -16.98
N LEU A 9 -30.18 -4.60 -16.58
CA LEU A 9 -29.00 -5.05 -17.34
C LEU A 9 -29.38 -5.61 -18.72
N LYS A 10 -30.44 -6.42 -18.79
CA LYS A 10 -30.94 -6.96 -20.07
C LYS A 10 -31.43 -5.83 -20.99
N GLU A 11 -32.01 -4.78 -20.42
CA GLU A 11 -32.54 -3.61 -21.13
C GLU A 11 -31.42 -2.72 -21.68
N LEU A 12 -30.30 -2.60 -20.97
CA LEU A 12 -29.07 -1.98 -21.46
C LEU A 12 -28.39 -2.86 -22.52
N GLN A 13 -28.29 -4.18 -22.31
CA GLN A 13 -27.70 -5.14 -23.26
C GLN A 13 -28.50 -5.32 -24.57
N LYS A 14 -29.77 -4.89 -24.61
CA LYS A 14 -30.56 -4.76 -25.85
C LYS A 14 -30.16 -3.56 -26.70
N GLN A 15 -29.56 -2.52 -26.09
CA GLN A 15 -29.07 -1.32 -26.77
C GLN A 15 -27.60 -1.49 -27.17
N THR A 16 -26.75 -1.86 -26.21
CA THR A 16 -25.31 -2.08 -26.42
C THR A 16 -24.79 -3.26 -25.62
N LYS A 17 -23.89 -4.05 -26.22
CA LYS A 17 -23.12 -5.09 -25.51
C LYS A 17 -21.66 -4.67 -25.29
N GLY A 18 -21.39 -3.37 -25.42
CA GLY A 18 -20.05 -2.79 -25.47
C GLY A 18 -19.78 -2.14 -26.82
N ALA A 19 -18.72 -1.35 -26.88
CA ALA A 19 -18.19 -0.73 -28.09
C ALA A 19 -16.65 -0.81 -28.05
N ALA A 20 -16.00 -1.09 -29.18
CA ALA A 20 -14.56 -1.37 -29.23
C ALA A 20 -13.71 -0.13 -28.85
N GLU A 21 -14.28 1.06 -29.01
CA GLU A 21 -13.73 2.35 -28.58
C GLU A 21 -13.63 2.46 -27.05
N ILE A 22 -14.44 1.70 -26.30
CA ILE A 22 -14.42 1.67 -24.84
C ILE A 22 -13.47 0.56 -24.37
N THR A 23 -12.28 0.98 -23.94
CA THR A 23 -11.29 0.09 -23.34
C THR A 23 -11.48 -0.01 -21.82
N VAL A 24 -11.54 -1.23 -21.30
CA VAL A 24 -11.65 -1.55 -19.87
C VAL A 24 -10.40 -2.33 -19.43
N ALA A 25 -9.71 -1.87 -18.38
CA ALA A 25 -8.56 -2.57 -17.82
C ALA A 25 -8.93 -3.42 -16.60
N ILE A 26 -8.35 -4.61 -16.49
CA ILE A 26 -8.39 -5.49 -15.32
C ILE A 26 -7.01 -5.51 -14.68
N LEU A 27 -6.91 -4.99 -13.46
CA LEU A 27 -5.72 -5.03 -12.63
C LEU A 27 -5.92 -6.11 -11.57
N ASP A 28 -5.47 -7.33 -11.88
CA ASP A 28 -5.72 -8.54 -11.08
C ASP A 28 -4.58 -9.58 -11.28
N GLY A 29 -4.83 -10.89 -11.15
CA GLY A 29 -3.89 -11.94 -11.53
C GLY A 29 -3.91 -12.28 -13.02
N VAL A 30 -3.11 -13.27 -13.43
CA VAL A 30 -3.03 -13.68 -14.85
C VAL A 30 -4.29 -14.43 -15.29
N VAL A 31 -5.00 -13.86 -16.24
CA VAL A 31 -6.17 -14.45 -16.92
C VAL A 31 -5.74 -15.60 -17.83
N ASP A 32 -6.45 -16.72 -17.74
CA ASP A 32 -6.50 -17.77 -18.77
C ASP A 32 -7.31 -17.27 -19.97
N THR A 33 -6.62 -16.71 -20.97
CA THR A 33 -7.23 -16.21 -22.21
C THR A 33 -7.67 -17.31 -23.17
N ASP A 34 -7.18 -18.54 -22.97
CA ASP A 34 -7.54 -19.70 -23.79
C ASP A 34 -8.86 -20.34 -23.30
N HIS A 35 -9.40 -19.87 -22.17
CA HIS A 35 -10.69 -20.27 -21.63
C HIS A 35 -11.82 -20.03 -22.65
N PRO A 36 -12.70 -21.02 -22.95
CA PRO A 36 -13.64 -20.93 -24.08
C PRO A 36 -14.62 -19.75 -24.07
N CYS A 37 -14.85 -19.11 -22.91
CA CYS A 37 -15.68 -17.91 -22.82
C CYS A 37 -15.08 -16.66 -23.46
N PHE A 38 -13.77 -16.62 -23.71
CA PHE A 38 -13.11 -15.48 -24.35
C PHE A 38 -12.97 -15.62 -25.89
N ASN A 39 -13.49 -16.69 -26.48
CA ASN A 39 -13.48 -16.91 -27.94
C ASN A 39 -14.24 -15.81 -28.70
N GLY A 40 -13.52 -14.78 -29.15
CA GLY A 40 -14.05 -13.60 -29.83
C GLY A 40 -14.00 -12.30 -29.04
N ALA A 41 -13.46 -12.30 -27.81
CA ALA A 41 -13.19 -11.09 -27.04
C ALA A 41 -11.87 -10.42 -27.51
N ASP A 42 -11.84 -9.09 -27.60
CA ASP A 42 -10.61 -8.32 -27.84
C ASP A 42 -9.86 -8.12 -26.52
N LEU A 43 -8.98 -9.06 -26.16
CA LEU A 43 -8.19 -9.03 -24.92
C LEU A 43 -6.69 -8.88 -25.22
N THR A 44 -6.10 -7.77 -24.80
CA THR A 44 -4.65 -7.53 -24.86
C THR A 44 -4.03 -7.62 -23.46
N ARG A 45 -3.10 -8.55 -23.24
CA ARG A 45 -2.28 -8.60 -22.01
C ARG A 45 -1.08 -7.68 -22.10
N LEU A 46 -0.92 -6.79 -21.12
CA LEU A 46 0.24 -5.90 -21.03
C LEU A 46 1.39 -6.56 -20.26
N PRO A 47 2.66 -6.14 -20.48
CA PRO A 47 3.79 -6.59 -19.67
C PRO A 47 3.60 -6.15 -18.22
N THR A 48 3.67 -7.08 -17.26
CA THR A 48 3.65 -6.70 -15.84
C THR A 48 4.98 -6.07 -15.44
N LEU A 49 4.92 -5.22 -14.41
CA LEU A 49 6.08 -4.64 -13.74
C LEU A 49 6.38 -5.35 -12.39
N VAL A 50 5.54 -6.33 -12.00
CA VAL A 50 5.68 -7.13 -10.78
C VAL A 50 6.71 -8.26 -10.98
N GLN A 51 7.64 -8.40 -10.04
CA GLN A 51 8.59 -9.52 -10.00
C GLN A 51 7.89 -10.79 -9.50
N HIS A 52 8.17 -11.94 -10.12
CA HIS A 52 7.57 -13.25 -9.78
C HIS A 52 6.05 -13.30 -10.00
N GLN A 53 5.63 -12.97 -11.22
CA GLN A 53 4.24 -12.97 -11.70
C GLN A 53 3.50 -14.29 -11.46
N ALA A 54 2.25 -14.21 -10.96
CA ALA A 54 1.33 -15.33 -10.83
C ALA A 54 1.07 -16.10 -12.14
N THR A 55 1.83 -17.18 -12.45
CA THR A 55 1.63 -17.95 -13.70
C THR A 55 0.49 -18.96 -13.61
N ALA A 56 0.17 -19.43 -12.41
CA ALA A 56 -0.92 -20.35 -12.12
C ALA A 56 -1.50 -20.10 -10.72
N GLY A 57 -2.48 -20.90 -10.28
CA GLY A 57 -2.95 -20.92 -8.89
C GLY A 57 -4.10 -19.95 -8.57
N GLN A 58 -4.15 -19.47 -7.31
CA GLN A 58 -5.32 -18.76 -6.79
C GLN A 58 -5.56 -17.40 -7.48
N MET A 59 -4.50 -16.60 -7.68
CA MET A 59 -4.64 -15.28 -8.31
C MET A 59 -4.95 -15.38 -9.81
N SER A 60 -4.46 -16.42 -10.50
CA SER A 60 -4.89 -16.70 -11.88
C SER A 60 -6.37 -17.12 -11.93
N THR A 61 -6.83 -17.92 -10.97
CA THR A 61 -8.27 -18.26 -10.84
C THR A 61 -9.12 -17.02 -10.58
N HIS A 62 -8.64 -16.10 -9.73
CA HIS A 62 -9.30 -14.84 -9.44
C HIS A 62 -9.41 -13.97 -10.70
N GLY A 63 -8.29 -13.59 -11.32
CA GLY A 63 -8.28 -12.72 -12.50
C GLY A 63 -9.09 -13.29 -13.67
N THR A 64 -9.04 -14.61 -13.90
CA THR A 64 -9.84 -15.29 -14.93
C THR A 64 -11.35 -15.17 -14.67
N HIS A 65 -11.77 -15.32 -13.41
CA HIS A 65 -13.16 -15.11 -13.00
C HIS A 65 -13.58 -13.65 -13.20
N ILE A 66 -12.80 -12.69 -12.67
CA ILE A 66 -13.03 -11.25 -12.80
C ILE A 66 -13.17 -10.81 -14.27
N ALA A 67 -12.24 -11.23 -15.14
CA ALA A 67 -12.29 -10.91 -16.57
C ALA A 67 -13.51 -11.52 -17.27
N SER A 68 -13.96 -12.71 -16.86
CA SER A 68 -15.14 -13.35 -17.45
C SER A 68 -16.44 -12.58 -17.17
N LEU A 69 -16.56 -11.95 -16.01
CA LEU A 69 -17.74 -11.15 -15.65
C LEU A 69 -17.93 -9.92 -16.55
N ILE A 70 -16.85 -9.40 -17.15
CA ILE A 70 -16.92 -8.30 -18.12
C ILE A 70 -16.97 -8.84 -19.56
N PHE A 71 -16.04 -9.71 -19.96
CA PHE A 71 -15.76 -9.99 -21.38
C PHE A 71 -16.24 -11.36 -21.91
N ALA A 72 -16.84 -12.23 -21.08
CA ALA A 72 -17.28 -13.55 -21.53
C ALA A 72 -18.36 -13.44 -22.63
N GLN A 73 -18.12 -14.12 -23.76
CA GLN A 73 -18.92 -13.96 -24.96
C GLN A 73 -20.34 -14.58 -24.80
N PRO A 74 -21.39 -13.98 -25.38
CA PRO A 74 -22.79 -14.38 -25.13
C PRO A 74 -23.16 -15.83 -25.47
N ASN A 75 -22.32 -16.53 -26.24
CA ASN A 75 -22.54 -17.92 -26.66
C ASN A 75 -21.80 -18.95 -25.79
N SER A 76 -21.21 -18.54 -24.65
CA SER A 76 -20.51 -19.43 -23.72
C SER A 76 -21.32 -19.67 -22.43
N ASP A 77 -20.83 -20.57 -21.57
CA ASP A 77 -21.47 -20.92 -20.28
C ASP A 77 -21.55 -19.75 -19.28
N ILE A 78 -20.86 -18.64 -19.57
CA ILE A 78 -20.88 -17.39 -18.82
C ILE A 78 -21.23 -16.27 -19.79
N GLN A 79 -22.10 -15.34 -19.38
CA GLN A 79 -22.36 -14.13 -20.16
C GLN A 79 -21.77 -12.93 -19.43
N GLY A 80 -20.75 -12.33 -20.05
CA GLY A 80 -20.13 -11.11 -19.60
C GLY A 80 -21.06 -9.91 -19.77
N ILE A 81 -20.79 -8.86 -19.01
CA ILE A 81 -21.60 -7.65 -19.03
C ILE A 81 -21.32 -6.79 -20.27
N ALA A 82 -20.05 -6.62 -20.64
CA ALA A 82 -19.62 -5.79 -21.77
C ALA A 82 -18.72 -6.55 -22.77
N PRO A 83 -19.19 -7.67 -23.37
CA PRO A 83 -18.38 -8.55 -24.21
C PRO A 83 -17.89 -7.94 -25.53
N GLN A 84 -18.36 -6.76 -25.92
CA GLN A 84 -17.90 -6.04 -27.12
C GLN A 84 -17.01 -4.82 -26.80
N CYS A 85 -16.66 -4.60 -25.53
CA CYS A 85 -15.62 -3.65 -25.14
C CYS A 85 -14.22 -4.29 -25.27
N ARG A 86 -13.22 -3.45 -25.52
CA ARG A 86 -11.81 -3.86 -25.56
C ARG A 86 -11.27 -4.07 -24.14
N GLY A 87 -10.58 -5.18 -23.90
CA GLY A 87 -10.00 -5.53 -22.60
C GLY A 87 -8.48 -5.35 -22.56
N LEU A 88 -7.98 -4.68 -21.51
CA LEU A 88 -6.57 -4.69 -21.14
C LEU A 88 -6.39 -5.56 -19.89
N LEU A 89 -5.44 -6.48 -19.93
CA LEU A 89 -5.14 -7.39 -18.82
C LEU A 89 -3.77 -7.03 -18.24
N VAL A 90 -3.74 -6.51 -17.01
CA VAL A 90 -2.54 -5.94 -16.39
C VAL A 90 -2.29 -6.65 -15.05
N PRO A 91 -1.43 -7.69 -15.01
CA PRO A 91 -1.31 -8.49 -13.78
C PRO A 91 -0.53 -7.77 -12.68
N VAL A 92 -1.12 -7.64 -11.49
CA VAL A 92 -0.60 -6.91 -10.31
C VAL A 92 -0.26 -7.80 -9.11
N PHE A 93 -0.60 -9.09 -9.13
CA PHE A 93 -0.29 -10.03 -8.04
C PHE A 93 0.87 -11.00 -8.38
N ALA A 94 1.70 -11.30 -7.37
CA ALA A 94 2.76 -12.30 -7.40
C ALA A 94 2.23 -13.71 -6.99
N GLU A 95 3.03 -14.77 -7.20
CA GLU A 95 2.54 -16.17 -7.08
C GLU A 95 1.89 -16.55 -5.74
N ASP A 96 2.45 -16.09 -4.61
CA ASP A 96 2.07 -16.57 -3.27
C ASP A 96 1.31 -15.57 -2.37
N ASN A 97 0.91 -14.39 -2.85
CA ASN A 97 0.36 -13.35 -1.97
C ASN A 97 -0.78 -12.51 -2.57
N ARG A 98 -1.84 -12.29 -1.77
CA ARG A 98 -2.95 -11.36 -2.05
C ARG A 98 -2.64 -9.90 -1.72
N LYS A 99 -1.55 -9.60 -0.98
CA LYS A 99 -1.18 -8.22 -0.64
C LYS A 99 -0.82 -7.45 -1.91
N LEU A 100 -1.59 -6.39 -2.18
CA LEU A 100 -1.40 -5.49 -3.30
C LEU A 100 -0.35 -4.42 -2.95
N SER A 101 0.77 -4.40 -3.66
CA SER A 101 1.79 -3.35 -3.59
C SER A 101 1.20 -2.06 -4.17
N GLN A 102 1.10 -0.97 -3.41
CA GLN A 102 0.51 0.27 -3.95
C GLN A 102 1.40 0.89 -5.04
N LEU A 103 2.72 0.66 -4.99
CA LEU A 103 3.67 1.10 -6.02
C LEU A 103 3.44 0.37 -7.35
N ASP A 104 3.26 -0.94 -7.31
CA ASP A 104 3.03 -1.72 -8.53
C ASP A 104 1.59 -1.56 -9.05
N LEU A 105 0.64 -1.27 -8.15
CA LEU A 105 -0.69 -0.84 -8.50
C LEU A 105 -0.68 0.53 -9.21
N ALA A 106 0.02 1.52 -8.67
CA ALA A 106 0.15 2.85 -9.28
C ALA A 106 0.72 2.77 -10.70
N ARG A 107 1.82 2.04 -10.86
CA ARG A 107 2.43 1.74 -12.17
C ARG A 107 1.47 1.04 -13.13
N ALA A 108 0.65 0.11 -12.64
CA ALA A 108 -0.34 -0.59 -13.45
C ALA A 108 -1.52 0.32 -13.86
N ILE A 109 -1.92 1.26 -13.01
CA ILE A 109 -2.93 2.30 -13.31
C ILE A 109 -2.38 3.25 -14.38
N GLU A 110 -1.15 3.73 -14.24
CA GLU A 110 -0.45 4.55 -15.25
C GLU A 110 -0.38 3.81 -16.59
N GLN A 111 0.12 2.57 -16.60
CA GLN A 111 0.23 1.74 -17.80
C GLN A 111 -1.13 1.48 -18.48
N ALA A 112 -2.20 1.24 -17.71
CA ALA A 112 -3.55 1.08 -18.23
C ALA A 112 -4.10 2.37 -18.85
N ALA A 113 -3.87 3.51 -18.21
CA ALA A 113 -4.27 4.83 -18.71
C ALA A 113 -3.53 5.19 -20.01
N GLU A 114 -2.22 4.92 -20.10
CA GLU A 114 -1.42 5.12 -21.31
C GLU A 114 -1.86 4.22 -22.48
N ASN A 115 -2.35 3.01 -22.19
CA ASN A 115 -2.88 2.08 -23.19
C ASN A 115 -4.37 2.34 -23.55
N GLY A 116 -4.93 3.45 -23.07
CA GLY A 116 -6.22 4.01 -23.49
C GLY A 116 -7.43 3.59 -22.66
N ALA A 117 -7.24 3.03 -21.45
CA ALA A 117 -8.35 2.64 -20.58
C ALA A 117 -9.29 3.82 -20.27
N LYS A 118 -10.61 3.54 -20.26
CA LYS A 118 -11.69 4.44 -19.82
C LYS A 118 -12.34 4.00 -18.52
N VAL A 119 -12.27 2.71 -18.23
CA VAL A 119 -12.59 2.13 -16.92
C VAL A 119 -11.43 1.24 -16.50
N ILE A 120 -11.01 1.31 -15.24
CA ILE A 120 -9.95 0.50 -14.63
C ILE A 120 -10.57 -0.24 -13.43
N ASN A 121 -10.70 -1.56 -13.53
CA ASN A 121 -11.22 -2.42 -12.47
C ASN A 121 -10.06 -2.96 -11.61
N ILE A 122 -10.15 -2.73 -10.30
CA ILE A 122 -9.17 -3.15 -9.29
C ILE A 122 -9.90 -4.01 -8.26
N SER A 123 -9.92 -5.33 -8.46
CA SER A 123 -10.69 -6.28 -7.63
C SER A 123 -9.96 -6.70 -6.33
N GLY A 124 -9.16 -5.79 -5.78
CA GLY A 124 -8.45 -5.94 -4.51
C GLY A 124 -7.94 -4.60 -3.97
N GLY A 125 -7.28 -4.63 -2.83
CA GLY A 125 -6.78 -3.43 -2.15
C GLY A 125 -5.78 -3.76 -1.05
N ALA A 126 -5.31 -2.73 -0.36
CA ALA A 126 -4.57 -2.82 0.90
C ALA A 126 -5.42 -2.18 2.01
N LEU A 127 -5.54 -2.87 3.15
CA LEU A 127 -6.22 -2.35 4.35
C LEU A 127 -5.38 -1.20 4.96
N THR A 128 -6.08 -0.15 5.39
CA THR A 128 -5.53 1.15 5.83
C THR A 128 -6.37 1.67 6.99
N ASP A 129 -5.76 2.39 7.94
CA ASP A 129 -6.45 2.75 9.19
C ASP A 129 -7.51 3.85 8.96
N MET A 130 -7.22 4.81 8.07
CA MET A 130 -8.05 5.98 7.76
C MET A 130 -8.27 6.19 6.25
N GLY A 131 -7.85 5.24 5.39
CA GLY A 131 -7.95 5.33 3.93
C GLY A 131 -6.74 5.98 3.24
N GLU A 132 -5.63 6.14 3.96
CA GLU A 132 -4.37 6.73 3.50
C GLU A 132 -3.63 5.87 2.47
N ALA A 133 -3.12 6.50 1.40
CA ALA A 133 -2.29 5.83 0.40
C ALA A 133 -0.91 6.47 0.28
N GLU A 134 0.00 5.70 -0.29
CA GLU A 134 1.33 6.16 -0.67
C GLU A 134 1.22 7.15 -1.86
N ASP A 135 2.04 8.21 -1.86
CA ASP A 135 1.99 9.35 -2.81
C ASP A 135 1.88 8.93 -4.29
N TRP A 136 2.50 7.82 -4.70
CA TRP A 136 2.43 7.31 -6.07
C TRP A 136 1.03 6.80 -6.44
N LEU A 137 0.34 6.13 -5.52
CA LEU A 137 -1.03 5.66 -5.76
C LEU A 137 -2.00 6.85 -5.79
N ILE A 138 -1.81 7.85 -4.91
CA ILE A 138 -2.58 9.10 -4.95
C ILE A 138 -2.42 9.77 -6.32
N ARG A 139 -1.18 10.00 -6.78
CA ARG A 139 -0.90 10.66 -8.08
C ARG A 139 -1.42 9.86 -9.27
N ALA A 140 -1.39 8.53 -9.24
CA ALA A 140 -1.97 7.69 -10.29
C ALA A 140 -3.50 7.80 -10.34
N VAL A 141 -4.17 7.90 -9.19
CA VAL A 141 -5.63 8.16 -9.10
C VAL A 141 -5.97 9.57 -9.57
N GLU A 142 -5.22 10.59 -9.13
CA GLU A 142 -5.39 11.99 -9.56
C GLU A 142 -5.20 12.13 -11.08
N MET A 143 -4.16 11.52 -11.65
CA MET A 143 -3.91 11.49 -13.09
C MET A 143 -5.05 10.82 -13.88
N CYS A 144 -5.65 9.74 -13.35
CA CYS A 144 -6.83 9.14 -13.96
C CYS A 144 -8.05 10.08 -13.95
N ASN A 145 -8.28 10.77 -12.83
CA ASN A 145 -9.32 11.79 -12.71
C ASN A 145 -9.07 12.98 -13.67
N GLU A 146 -7.86 13.52 -13.77
CA GLU A 146 -7.51 14.56 -14.74
C GLU A 146 -7.72 14.12 -16.21
N ARG A 147 -7.47 12.83 -16.51
CA ARG A 147 -7.64 12.25 -17.86
C ARG A 147 -9.06 11.74 -18.14
N ASN A 148 -10.01 11.92 -17.20
CA ASN A 148 -11.38 11.39 -17.23
C ASN A 148 -11.41 9.87 -17.49
N ILE A 149 -10.83 9.12 -16.55
CA ILE A 149 -10.73 7.66 -16.52
C ILE A 149 -11.33 7.18 -15.19
N LEU A 150 -12.34 6.31 -15.24
CA LEU A 150 -13.02 5.83 -14.03
C LEU A 150 -12.28 4.64 -13.41
N LEU A 151 -11.81 4.81 -12.19
CA LEU A 151 -11.31 3.74 -11.33
C LEU A 151 -12.48 3.12 -10.54
N VAL A 152 -12.61 1.79 -10.61
CA VAL A 152 -13.63 1.01 -9.89
C VAL A 152 -12.91 -0.02 -9.03
N ALA A 153 -13.12 0.00 -7.71
CA ALA A 153 -12.35 -0.80 -6.77
C ALA A 153 -13.23 -1.49 -5.72
N ALA A 154 -12.82 -2.69 -5.30
CA ALA A 154 -13.50 -3.44 -4.25
C ALA A 154 -13.32 -2.78 -2.86
N ALA A 155 -14.39 -2.67 -2.07
CA ALA A 155 -14.36 -1.99 -0.77
C ALA A 155 -13.59 -2.74 0.34
N GLY A 156 -13.40 -4.06 0.20
CA GLY A 156 -12.80 -4.94 1.20
C GLY A 156 -13.68 -6.14 1.56
N ASN A 157 -13.15 -7.09 2.35
CA ASN A 157 -13.84 -8.34 2.70
C ASN A 157 -13.60 -8.73 4.18
N ASP A 158 -13.36 -7.72 5.02
CA ASP A 158 -12.92 -7.84 6.41
C ASP A 158 -14.09 -7.77 7.40
N GLY A 159 -15.26 -7.30 6.95
CA GLY A 159 -16.51 -7.28 7.73
C GLY A 159 -16.60 -6.18 8.79
N CYS A 160 -15.91 -5.06 8.56
CA CYS A 160 -15.82 -3.95 9.51
C CYS A 160 -15.94 -2.56 8.83
N GLU A 161 -16.07 -1.53 9.67
CA GLU A 161 -15.95 -0.13 9.27
C GLU A 161 -14.48 0.19 9.00
N CYS A 162 -14.04 -0.14 7.78
CA CYS A 162 -12.64 -0.43 7.45
C CYS A 162 -12.34 -0.04 6.00
N LEU A 163 -11.38 0.86 5.83
CA LEU A 163 -11.04 1.42 4.52
C LEU A 163 -9.91 0.64 3.85
N GLN A 164 -10.04 0.42 2.54
CA GLN A 164 -8.98 -0.15 1.71
C GLN A 164 -8.63 0.81 0.57
N VAL A 165 -7.34 0.98 0.30
CA VAL A 165 -6.86 1.71 -0.88
C VAL A 165 -6.68 0.76 -2.05
N PRO A 166 -7.09 1.13 -3.29
CA PRO A 166 -7.46 2.49 -3.72
C PRO A 166 -8.93 2.87 -3.51
N ALA A 167 -9.82 1.97 -3.06
CA ALA A 167 -11.26 2.24 -2.99
C ALA A 167 -11.64 3.44 -2.10
N ALA A 168 -10.84 3.73 -1.07
CA ALA A 168 -11.00 4.87 -0.18
C ALA A 168 -10.50 6.21 -0.76
N LEU A 169 -9.78 6.21 -1.90
CA LEU A 169 -9.19 7.42 -2.45
C LEU A 169 -10.22 8.26 -3.23
N PRO A 170 -10.11 9.60 -3.21
CA PRO A 170 -11.03 10.48 -3.94
C PRO A 170 -11.14 10.14 -5.43
N ALA A 171 -12.30 10.43 -6.02
CA ALA A 171 -12.68 10.13 -7.41
C ALA A 171 -12.76 8.64 -7.80
N VAL A 172 -12.26 7.70 -6.99
CA VAL A 172 -12.53 6.26 -7.17
C VAL A 172 -14.03 5.98 -6.93
N LEU A 173 -14.53 4.92 -7.55
CA LEU A 173 -15.85 4.32 -7.28
C LEU A 173 -15.64 3.02 -6.49
N ALA A 174 -15.93 3.08 -5.19
CA ALA A 174 -15.85 1.90 -4.32
C ALA A 174 -17.05 0.97 -4.58
N VAL A 175 -16.85 -0.33 -4.40
CA VAL A 175 -17.90 -1.34 -4.63
C VAL A 175 -17.98 -2.31 -3.47
N GLY A 176 -19.12 -2.29 -2.76
CA GLY A 176 -19.50 -3.27 -1.75
C GLY A 176 -20.39 -4.38 -2.33
N ALA A 177 -20.65 -5.41 -1.54
CA ALA A 177 -21.29 -6.65 -2.00
C ALA A 177 -22.66 -6.91 -1.33
N VAL A 178 -23.66 -7.30 -2.12
CA VAL A 178 -24.98 -7.76 -1.64
C VAL A 178 -25.28 -9.21 -2.01
N ASP A 179 -26.21 -9.82 -1.26
CA ASP A 179 -26.88 -11.08 -1.58
C ASP A 179 -27.84 -10.92 -2.79
N ALA A 180 -28.46 -12.03 -3.21
CA ALA A 180 -29.44 -12.03 -4.30
C ALA A 180 -30.79 -11.34 -3.98
N ARG A 181 -30.97 -10.79 -2.77
CA ARG A 181 -32.17 -10.06 -2.30
C ARG A 181 -31.90 -8.56 -2.08
N GLY A 182 -30.63 -8.15 -2.07
CA GLY A 182 -30.20 -6.76 -1.83
C GLY A 182 -29.74 -6.47 -0.39
N HIS A 183 -29.50 -7.46 0.45
CA HIS A 183 -28.88 -7.26 1.77
C HIS A 183 -27.36 -7.12 1.62
N PRO A 184 -26.71 -6.13 2.27
CA PRO A 184 -25.25 -6.09 2.38
C PRO A 184 -24.72 -7.37 3.02
N LEU A 185 -23.68 -7.98 2.43
CA LEU A 185 -23.05 -9.17 2.98
C LEU A 185 -22.18 -8.79 4.18
N ASP A 186 -22.20 -9.59 5.25
CA ASP A 186 -21.53 -9.24 6.52
C ASP A 186 -20.02 -9.01 6.41
N PHE A 187 -19.35 -9.60 5.43
CA PHE A 187 -17.93 -9.36 5.16
C PHE A 187 -17.65 -8.08 4.36
N SER A 188 -18.65 -7.46 3.74
CA SER A 188 -18.46 -6.27 2.89
C SER A 188 -18.16 -5.05 3.76
N ASN A 189 -16.95 -4.49 3.64
CA ASN A 189 -16.56 -3.32 4.41
C ASN A 189 -17.44 -2.09 4.10
N TRP A 190 -17.55 -1.21 5.08
CA TRP A 190 -18.23 0.08 5.00
C TRP A 190 -17.38 1.19 5.65
N GLY A 191 -17.88 2.43 5.64
CA GLY A 191 -17.29 3.58 6.34
C GLY A 191 -17.70 4.92 5.76
N GLU A 192 -17.49 6.01 6.50
CA GLU A 192 -17.90 7.38 6.11
C GLU A 192 -17.48 7.75 4.67
N THR A 193 -16.22 7.50 4.31
CA THR A 193 -15.69 7.71 2.95
C THR A 193 -16.53 6.98 1.89
N TYR A 194 -16.84 5.70 2.12
CA TYR A 194 -17.61 4.89 1.19
C TYR A 194 -19.08 5.29 1.08
N GLN A 195 -19.67 6.03 2.04
CA GLN A 195 -21.03 6.59 1.88
C GLN A 195 -21.10 7.57 0.71
N SER A 196 -20.01 8.33 0.47
CA SER A 196 -19.96 9.38 -0.55
C SER A 196 -19.58 8.90 -1.95
N GLN A 197 -18.88 7.76 -2.06
CA GLN A 197 -18.30 7.27 -3.31
C GLN A 197 -18.39 5.76 -3.54
N GLY A 198 -19.15 5.04 -2.72
CA GLY A 198 -19.36 3.61 -2.81
C GLY A 198 -20.76 3.23 -3.29
N ILE A 199 -20.86 2.16 -4.08
CA ILE A 199 -22.13 1.56 -4.52
C ILE A 199 -22.17 0.07 -4.18
N LEU A 200 -23.34 -0.49 -3.90
CA LEU A 200 -23.54 -1.91 -3.69
C LEU A 200 -23.93 -2.64 -4.98
N ALA A 201 -23.24 -3.75 -5.28
CA ALA A 201 -23.59 -4.64 -6.39
C ALA A 201 -23.55 -6.12 -5.94
N PRO A 202 -24.20 -7.07 -6.66
CA PRO A 202 -24.23 -8.46 -6.24
C PRO A 202 -22.83 -9.05 -6.11
N GLY A 203 -22.52 -9.60 -4.94
CA GLY A 203 -21.22 -10.21 -4.64
C GLY A 203 -21.32 -11.58 -3.99
N GLU A 204 -22.49 -12.22 -4.02
CA GLU A 204 -22.72 -13.56 -3.49
C GLU A 204 -22.86 -14.61 -4.61
N ASN A 205 -22.09 -15.70 -4.51
CA ASN A 205 -22.18 -16.88 -5.38
C ASN A 205 -22.08 -16.53 -6.88
N ILE A 206 -21.30 -15.51 -7.26
CA ILE A 206 -21.22 -14.99 -8.62
C ILE A 206 -20.55 -16.03 -9.54
N LEU A 207 -21.23 -16.43 -10.62
CA LEU A 207 -20.74 -17.41 -11.58
C LEU A 207 -19.75 -16.79 -12.58
N GLY A 208 -18.55 -17.36 -12.67
CA GLY A 208 -17.50 -16.92 -13.60
C GLY A 208 -16.55 -18.06 -13.98
N ALA A 209 -15.55 -17.74 -14.80
CA ALA A 209 -14.62 -18.70 -15.38
C ALA A 209 -13.57 -19.19 -14.38
N LYS A 210 -13.08 -20.41 -14.63
CA LYS A 210 -11.98 -21.05 -13.91
C LYS A 210 -10.94 -21.54 -14.93
N PRO A 211 -9.65 -21.27 -14.72
CA PRO A 211 -8.58 -21.72 -15.61
C PRO A 211 -8.68 -23.21 -15.96
N GLY A 212 -8.44 -23.54 -17.23
CA GLY A 212 -8.58 -24.90 -17.77
C GLY A 212 -9.99 -25.27 -18.26
N GLY A 213 -10.85 -24.28 -18.53
CA GLY A 213 -12.12 -24.48 -19.25
C GLY A 213 -13.35 -24.84 -18.41
N GLY A 214 -13.41 -24.41 -17.14
CA GLY A 214 -14.54 -24.70 -16.24
C GLY A 214 -15.19 -23.43 -15.68
N THR A 215 -16.29 -23.59 -14.95
CA THR A 215 -16.94 -22.47 -14.22
C THR A 215 -16.89 -22.69 -12.71
N VAL A 216 -17.00 -21.60 -11.94
CA VAL A 216 -17.06 -21.63 -10.48
C VAL A 216 -17.90 -20.46 -9.95
N GLN A 217 -18.56 -20.66 -8.80
CA GLN A 217 -19.27 -19.59 -8.08
C GLN A 217 -18.40 -19.12 -6.90
N LEU A 218 -18.21 -17.81 -6.77
CA LEU A 218 -17.38 -17.18 -5.72
C LEU A 218 -18.12 -15.99 -5.09
N SER A 219 -17.78 -15.66 -3.84
CA SER A 219 -18.37 -14.54 -3.09
C SER A 219 -17.28 -13.57 -2.62
N GLY A 220 -17.58 -12.27 -2.63
CA GLY A 220 -16.63 -11.20 -2.29
C GLY A 220 -16.91 -9.89 -3.02
N THR A 221 -16.53 -8.75 -2.43
CA THR A 221 -16.57 -7.42 -3.08
C THR A 221 -15.72 -7.37 -4.36
N SER A 222 -14.65 -8.17 -4.41
CA SER A 222 -13.84 -8.40 -5.61
C SER A 222 -14.66 -8.80 -6.83
N PHE A 223 -15.75 -9.57 -6.67
CA PHE A 223 -16.63 -10.02 -7.76
C PHE A 223 -17.79 -9.06 -8.04
N ALA A 224 -18.11 -8.17 -7.09
CA ALA A 224 -19.07 -7.07 -7.29
C ALA A 224 -18.44 -5.91 -8.10
N ALA A 225 -17.16 -5.59 -7.87
CA ALA A 225 -16.42 -4.56 -8.60
C ALA A 225 -16.50 -4.66 -10.15
N PRO A 226 -16.24 -5.82 -10.80
CA PRO A 226 -16.30 -5.94 -12.26
C PRO A 226 -17.73 -5.84 -12.80
N ILE A 227 -18.75 -6.07 -11.97
CA ILE A 227 -20.15 -5.86 -12.37
C ILE A 227 -20.39 -4.36 -12.57
N VAL A 228 -19.96 -3.53 -11.62
CA VAL A 228 -20.04 -2.07 -11.73
C VAL A 228 -19.16 -1.54 -12.87
N ALA A 229 -17.93 -2.05 -13.02
CA ALA A 229 -17.04 -1.66 -14.10
C ALA A 229 -17.59 -2.04 -15.50
N GLY A 230 -18.19 -3.22 -15.63
CA GLY A 230 -18.87 -3.65 -16.85
C GLY A 230 -20.09 -2.80 -17.18
N VAL A 231 -20.92 -2.49 -16.18
CA VAL A 231 -22.08 -1.59 -16.36
C VAL A 231 -21.63 -0.19 -16.76
N ALA A 232 -20.59 0.36 -16.12
CA ALA A 232 -20.01 1.64 -16.52
C ALA A 232 -19.51 1.62 -17.98
N ALA A 233 -18.88 0.52 -18.41
CA ALA A 233 -18.44 0.35 -19.80
C ALA A 233 -19.61 0.26 -20.80
N LEU A 234 -20.73 -0.37 -20.44
CA LEU A 234 -21.96 -0.34 -21.24
C LEU A 234 -22.56 1.08 -21.31
N LEU A 235 -22.60 1.82 -20.21
CA LEU A 235 -23.11 3.20 -20.19
C LEU A 235 -22.25 4.13 -21.07
N LEU A 236 -20.92 3.98 -21.04
CA LEU A 236 -20.02 4.66 -21.96
C LEU A 236 -20.24 4.25 -23.42
N SER A 237 -20.52 2.97 -23.67
CA SER A 237 -20.82 2.45 -25.02
C SER A 237 -22.15 2.96 -25.56
N LEU A 238 -23.13 3.22 -24.68
CA LEU A 238 -24.40 3.87 -25.01
C LEU A 238 -24.18 5.34 -25.41
N GLN A 239 -23.25 6.05 -24.75
CA GLN A 239 -22.85 7.40 -25.19
C GLN A 239 -22.26 7.38 -26.60
N VAL A 240 -21.33 6.46 -26.91
CA VAL A 240 -20.79 6.28 -28.27
C VAL A 240 -21.91 6.06 -29.30
N GLN A 241 -22.85 5.16 -29.02
CA GLN A 241 -23.97 4.86 -29.93
C GLN A 241 -24.90 6.06 -30.17
N ARG A 242 -25.04 6.95 -29.18
CA ARG A 242 -25.84 8.18 -29.27
C ARG A 242 -25.10 9.33 -29.98
N GLY A 243 -23.82 9.15 -30.32
CA GLY A 243 -22.96 10.19 -30.87
C GLY A 243 -22.43 11.17 -29.82
N GLU A 244 -22.51 10.81 -28.54
CA GLU A 244 -22.01 11.59 -27.41
C GLU A 244 -20.54 11.22 -27.11
N THR A 245 -19.75 12.18 -26.62
CA THR A 245 -18.37 11.91 -26.17
C THR A 245 -18.40 11.09 -24.86
N PRO A 246 -17.78 9.90 -24.80
CA PRO A 246 -17.78 9.08 -23.59
C PRO A 246 -17.16 9.80 -22.40
N ASN A 247 -17.89 9.84 -21.28
CA ASN A 247 -17.55 10.63 -20.10
C ASN A 247 -17.60 9.79 -18.81
N PRO A 248 -16.51 9.09 -18.46
CA PRO A 248 -16.44 8.23 -17.27
C PRO A 248 -16.83 8.93 -15.95
N HIS A 249 -16.52 10.22 -15.79
CA HIS A 249 -16.96 11.00 -14.63
C HIS A 249 -18.49 11.17 -14.57
N ALA A 250 -19.15 11.48 -15.70
CA ALA A 250 -20.60 11.54 -15.74
C ALA A 250 -21.25 10.18 -15.44
N VAL A 251 -20.64 9.08 -15.90
CA VAL A 251 -21.10 7.71 -15.62
C VAL A 251 -20.94 7.36 -14.13
N ARG A 252 -19.82 7.71 -13.49
CA ARG A 252 -19.62 7.57 -12.03
C ARG A 252 -20.70 8.31 -11.25
N GLU A 253 -20.91 9.58 -11.58
CA GLU A 253 -21.91 10.43 -10.92
C GLU A 253 -23.33 9.90 -11.13
N ALA A 254 -23.65 9.39 -12.31
CA ALA A 254 -24.95 8.77 -12.61
C ALA A 254 -25.19 7.47 -11.84
N ILE A 255 -24.17 6.63 -11.66
CA ILE A 255 -24.25 5.41 -10.83
C ILE A 255 -24.50 5.79 -9.37
N LEU A 256 -23.71 6.69 -8.78
CA LEU A 256 -23.87 7.11 -7.39
C LEU A 256 -25.22 7.81 -7.15
N LYS A 257 -25.61 8.76 -8.00
CA LYS A 257 -26.87 9.54 -7.86
C LYS A 257 -28.13 8.79 -8.30
N SER A 258 -28.03 7.52 -8.67
CA SER A 258 -29.18 6.64 -8.90
C SER A 258 -29.29 5.50 -7.90
N GLY A 259 -28.33 5.35 -7.00
CA GLY A 259 -28.31 4.28 -5.98
C GLY A 259 -29.64 4.17 -5.24
N LEU A 260 -30.19 2.96 -5.19
CA LEU A 260 -31.44 2.69 -4.47
C LEU A 260 -31.13 2.51 -2.98
N PRO A 261 -31.83 3.19 -2.06
CA PRO A 261 -31.64 2.96 -0.63
C PRO A 261 -32.01 1.51 -0.28
N CYS A 262 -31.26 0.92 0.66
CA CYS A 262 -31.56 -0.40 1.21
C CYS A 262 -32.98 -0.44 1.82
N GLN A 263 -33.81 -1.38 1.35
CA GLN A 263 -35.17 -1.57 1.87
C GLN A 263 -35.20 -2.30 3.23
N TYR A 264 -34.05 -2.85 3.65
CA TYR A 264 -33.86 -3.65 4.86
C TYR A 264 -32.78 -3.07 5.79
N ALA A 265 -32.59 -1.75 5.74
CA ALA A 265 -31.70 -1.03 6.65
C ALA A 265 -32.36 -0.85 8.04
N ASP A 266 -32.30 -1.90 8.86
CA ASP A 266 -32.31 -1.72 10.32
C ASP A 266 -31.08 -0.88 10.72
N SER A 267 -31.13 -0.21 11.88
CA SER A 267 -30.11 0.79 12.27
C SER A 267 -28.67 0.26 12.40
N GLU A 268 -28.48 -1.06 12.48
CA GLU A 268 -27.16 -1.71 12.49
C GLU A 268 -26.58 -1.95 11.07
N ASN A 269 -27.44 -1.93 10.03
CA ASN A 269 -27.06 -2.20 8.64
C ASN A 269 -27.16 -0.97 7.73
N GLU A 270 -27.80 0.12 8.16
CA GLU A 270 -27.83 1.40 7.41
C GLU A 270 -26.42 1.88 6.99
N PRO A 271 -25.36 1.82 7.83
CA PRO A 271 -24.00 2.19 7.41
C PRO A 271 -23.40 1.27 6.34
N LYS A 272 -23.86 0.01 6.23
CA LYS A 272 -23.36 -0.94 5.21
C LYS A 272 -23.88 -0.64 3.80
N CYS A 273 -24.82 0.31 3.66
CA CYS A 273 -25.54 0.53 2.41
C CYS A 273 -24.84 1.46 1.40
N LEU A 274 -23.83 2.21 1.82
CA LEU A 274 -23.06 3.14 0.98
C LEU A 274 -24.00 4.16 0.31
N ALA A 275 -23.74 4.61 -0.93
CA ALA A 275 -24.69 5.42 -1.70
C ALA A 275 -25.92 4.62 -2.21
N GLY A 276 -26.06 3.33 -1.83
CA GLY A 276 -27.18 2.46 -2.19
C GLY A 276 -26.84 1.35 -3.18
N LEU A 277 -27.85 0.62 -3.63
CA LEU A 277 -27.76 -0.47 -4.59
C LEU A 277 -27.71 0.03 -6.04
N LEU A 278 -26.87 -0.62 -6.85
CA LEU A 278 -26.67 -0.36 -8.28
C LEU A 278 -27.99 -0.34 -9.07
N ASN A 279 -28.30 0.82 -9.65
CA ASN A 279 -29.56 1.08 -10.35
C ASN A 279 -29.31 1.41 -11.82
N ILE A 280 -29.29 0.40 -12.69
CA ILE A 280 -28.95 0.58 -14.12
C ILE A 280 -29.98 1.50 -14.81
N SER A 281 -31.28 1.28 -14.56
CA SER A 281 -32.36 2.09 -15.13
C SER A 281 -32.32 3.55 -14.67
N GLY A 282 -31.97 3.78 -13.40
CA GLY A 282 -31.75 5.13 -12.86
C GLY A 282 -30.50 5.81 -13.43
N ALA A 283 -29.38 5.08 -13.58
CA ALA A 283 -28.16 5.61 -14.16
C ALA A 283 -28.34 6.00 -15.64
N ILE A 284 -29.04 5.17 -16.43
CA ILE A 284 -29.46 5.52 -17.80
C ILE A 284 -30.25 6.83 -17.79
N LYS A 285 -31.25 6.95 -16.91
CA LYS A 285 -32.09 8.15 -16.80
C LYS A 285 -31.32 9.42 -16.41
N GLN A 286 -30.31 9.31 -15.54
CA GLN A 286 -29.43 10.43 -15.18
C GLN A 286 -28.55 10.87 -16.37
N LEU A 287 -28.16 9.95 -17.25
CA LEU A 287 -27.30 10.23 -18.42
C LEU A 287 -28.09 10.73 -19.64
N THR A 288 -29.25 10.14 -19.94
CA THR A 288 -30.00 10.39 -21.18
C THR A 288 -31.27 11.24 -20.99
N GLY A 289 -31.76 11.38 -19.75
CA GLY A 289 -33.08 11.94 -19.42
C GLY A 289 -34.26 11.00 -19.72
N GLU A 290 -34.03 9.88 -20.40
CA GLU A 290 -35.08 8.95 -20.82
C GLU A 290 -35.45 7.99 -19.66
N THR A 291 -36.74 7.69 -19.48
CA THR A 291 -37.20 6.76 -18.45
C THR A 291 -37.53 5.41 -19.07
N MET A 292 -36.68 4.41 -18.80
CA MET A 292 -36.90 3.04 -19.24
C MET A 292 -38.16 2.43 -18.58
N SER A 293 -38.88 1.60 -19.31
CA SER A 293 -40.05 0.86 -18.81
C SER A 293 -39.61 -0.51 -18.28
N GLU A 294 -39.56 -0.68 -16.95
CA GLU A 294 -39.25 -1.98 -16.34
C GLU A 294 -40.48 -2.89 -16.29
N SER A 295 -40.32 -4.13 -16.75
CA SER A 295 -41.27 -5.23 -16.54
C SER A 295 -40.78 -6.10 -15.39
N VAL A 296 -41.18 -5.77 -14.16
CA VAL A 296 -40.82 -6.55 -12.96
C VAL A 296 -41.65 -7.84 -12.90
N GLU A 297 -41.01 -8.99 -13.07
CA GLU A 297 -41.62 -10.29 -12.77
C GLU A 297 -41.53 -10.57 -11.26
N THR A 298 -42.49 -10.07 -10.50
CA THR A 298 -42.55 -10.27 -9.05
C THR A 298 -42.79 -11.75 -8.72
N GLN A 299 -41.80 -12.43 -8.13
CA GLN A 299 -42.02 -13.75 -7.54
C GLN A 299 -42.97 -13.64 -6.33
N ALA A 300 -43.86 -14.62 -6.20
CA ALA A 300 -45.04 -14.49 -5.33
C ALA A 300 -44.71 -14.44 -3.84
N THR A 301 -45.43 -13.57 -3.13
CA THR A 301 -45.47 -13.51 -1.66
C THR A 301 -45.98 -14.82 -1.07
N VAL A 302 -45.21 -15.42 -0.15
CA VAL A 302 -45.70 -16.49 0.72
C VAL A 302 -46.36 -15.85 1.95
N GLU A 303 -47.70 -15.78 1.96
CA GLU A 303 -48.44 -15.41 3.16
C GLU A 303 -48.37 -16.53 4.20
N ALA A 304 -48.20 -16.16 5.47
CA ALA A 304 -48.25 -17.09 6.59
C ALA A 304 -49.64 -17.06 7.26
N SER A 305 -50.28 -18.22 7.35
CA SER A 305 -51.44 -18.49 8.21
C SER A 305 -51.50 -20.00 8.50
N GLY A 306 -51.88 -20.39 9.73
CA GLY A 306 -51.58 -21.72 10.26
C GLY A 306 -52.76 -22.52 10.85
N CYS A 307 -52.40 -23.60 11.56
CA CYS A 307 -53.24 -24.55 12.30
C CYS A 307 -54.14 -25.50 11.48
N GLY A 308 -54.03 -26.82 11.72
CA GLY A 308 -55.00 -27.80 11.19
C GLY A 308 -54.59 -29.29 11.18
N CYS A 309 -54.36 -29.88 12.36
CA CYS A 309 -54.42 -31.31 12.74
C CYS A 309 -54.58 -32.44 11.67
N GLY A 310 -53.82 -33.56 11.80
CA GLY A 310 -54.25 -34.86 11.24
C GLY A 310 -53.17 -35.94 11.00
N ASP A 311 -53.15 -36.95 11.88
CA ASP A 311 -52.90 -38.39 11.65
C ASP A 311 -51.68 -38.91 10.85
N THR A 312 -50.71 -39.45 11.60
CA THR A 312 -49.85 -40.63 11.31
C THR A 312 -50.69 -41.94 11.23
N PRO A 313 -50.20 -43.12 10.74
CA PRO A 313 -48.82 -43.65 10.91
C PRO A 313 -48.23 -44.58 9.82
N GLU A 314 -46.99 -45.07 10.09
CA GLU A 314 -46.41 -46.41 9.75
C GLU A 314 -46.39 -46.89 8.27
N THR A 315 -45.29 -47.38 7.66
CA THR A 315 -44.02 -48.04 8.08
C THR A 315 -42.87 -47.62 7.10
N THR A 316 -41.61 -48.11 7.03
CA THR A 316 -40.87 -49.29 7.58
C THR A 316 -39.33 -49.02 7.60
N GLU A 317 -38.55 -49.96 8.14
CA GLU A 317 -37.10 -50.15 7.90
C GLU A 317 -36.81 -50.48 6.42
N ALA A 318 -35.76 -50.02 5.71
CA ALA A 318 -34.31 -49.92 5.95
C ALA A 318 -33.49 -51.15 5.47
N GLU A 319 -32.49 -50.93 4.61
CA GLU A 319 -31.39 -51.88 4.37
C GLU A 319 -30.11 -51.18 3.85
N ARG A 320 -28.98 -51.91 3.75
CA ARG A 320 -27.62 -51.38 3.51
C ARG A 320 -26.86 -52.17 2.43
N GLN A 321 -25.68 -51.63 2.05
CA GLN A 321 -24.65 -52.22 1.17
C GLN A 321 -24.93 -52.03 -0.34
N LYS A 322 -23.93 -52.02 -1.24
CA LYS A 322 -22.49 -52.34 -1.09
C LYS A 322 -21.63 -51.42 -1.99
N LEU A 323 -20.33 -51.28 -1.66
CA LEU A 323 -19.32 -50.71 -2.57
C LEU A 323 -19.02 -51.68 -3.72
N GLU A 324 -18.48 -51.16 -4.84
CA GLU A 324 -17.14 -51.59 -5.30
C GLU A 324 -16.47 -50.55 -6.23
N LEU A 325 -15.20 -50.78 -6.55
CA LEU A 325 -14.22 -49.83 -7.08
C LEU A 325 -13.42 -50.50 -8.21
N SER A 326 -12.95 -49.74 -9.22
CA SER A 326 -11.94 -50.24 -10.17
C SER A 326 -10.91 -49.16 -10.53
N ALA A 327 -9.72 -49.57 -10.97
CA ALA A 327 -8.51 -48.74 -11.02
C ALA A 327 -7.69 -48.91 -12.32
N ALA A 328 -6.64 -48.09 -12.45
CA ALA A 328 -5.94 -47.80 -13.71
C ALA A 328 -4.93 -48.86 -14.21
N THR A 329 -4.59 -48.76 -15.51
CA THR A 329 -3.42 -49.30 -16.26
C THR A 329 -3.41 -48.63 -17.65
N SER A 330 -2.36 -48.61 -18.49
CA SER A 330 -0.88 -48.51 -18.33
C SER A 330 -0.25 -48.34 -19.75
N ALA A 331 0.91 -47.68 -19.90
CA ALA A 331 1.50 -47.35 -21.20
C ALA A 331 2.59 -48.34 -21.72
N PRO A 332 2.87 -48.39 -23.05
CA PRO A 332 4.06 -49.05 -23.65
C PRO A 332 4.95 -48.13 -24.53
N VAL A 333 6.14 -48.59 -24.98
CA VAL A 333 7.21 -47.77 -25.62
C VAL A 333 7.95 -48.44 -26.82
N ILE A 334 8.15 -47.66 -27.90
CA ILE A 334 9.16 -47.57 -29.01
C ILE A 334 10.19 -48.72 -29.31
N PRO A 335 10.43 -49.00 -30.63
CA PRO A 335 11.78 -49.16 -31.26
C PRO A 335 11.92 -48.58 -32.71
N VAL A 336 13.07 -48.41 -33.43
CA VAL A 336 14.49 -48.03 -33.14
C VAL A 336 15.33 -47.83 -34.46
N ALA A 337 16.19 -46.78 -34.57
CA ALA A 337 17.38 -46.57 -35.48
C ALA A 337 17.22 -46.51 -37.05
N PRO A 338 18.26 -46.21 -37.89
CA PRO A 338 19.61 -45.56 -37.73
C PRO A 338 19.95 -44.39 -38.74
N ILE A 339 21.22 -43.93 -38.78
CA ILE A 339 21.82 -42.80 -39.59
C ILE A 339 22.73 -43.29 -40.75
N PRO A 340 23.19 -42.43 -41.71
CA PRO A 340 24.64 -42.12 -41.82
C PRO A 340 25.06 -40.68 -42.30
N ASN A 341 26.37 -40.38 -42.19
CA ASN A 341 27.10 -39.12 -42.55
C ASN A 341 27.73 -39.21 -44.00
N PRO A 342 28.84 -38.55 -44.49
CA PRO A 342 29.90 -37.68 -43.87
C PRO A 342 30.58 -36.56 -44.76
N VAL A 343 31.76 -36.05 -44.29
CA VAL A 343 32.83 -35.20 -44.94
C VAL A 343 32.47 -33.74 -45.32
N ILE A 344 33.37 -32.72 -45.42
CA ILE A 344 34.83 -32.62 -45.69
C ILE A 344 35.61 -31.77 -44.62
N THR A 345 36.95 -31.78 -44.67
CA THR A 345 37.94 -31.39 -43.65
C THR A 345 38.65 -30.02 -43.78
N SER A 346 38.79 -29.32 -42.64
CA SER A 346 40.03 -28.75 -42.05
C SER A 346 40.91 -27.63 -42.70
N GLN A 347 41.37 -26.75 -41.80
CA GLN A 347 42.57 -25.88 -41.82
C GLN A 347 42.55 -24.52 -42.57
N GLY A 348 43.02 -23.49 -41.86
CA GLY A 348 43.27 -22.11 -42.30
C GLY A 348 43.48 -21.21 -41.07
N VAL A 349 44.54 -20.39 -41.02
CA VAL A 349 44.92 -19.57 -39.84
C VAL A 349 45.22 -18.14 -40.25
N SER A 350 44.44 -17.16 -39.75
CA SER A 350 44.85 -15.74 -39.61
C SER A 350 43.79 -14.85 -38.96
N MET A 351 44.23 -13.97 -38.04
CA MET A 351 43.67 -12.65 -37.67
C MET A 351 42.22 -12.55 -37.13
N PRO A 352 41.97 -11.78 -36.04
CA PRO A 352 40.62 -11.39 -35.61
C PRO A 352 40.25 -9.97 -36.10
N GLU A 353 39.19 -9.83 -36.90
CA GLU A 353 38.60 -8.53 -37.22
C GLU A 353 37.20 -8.35 -36.61
N THR A 354 37.05 -7.23 -35.91
CA THR A 354 35.83 -6.45 -35.62
C THR A 354 34.46 -7.13 -35.82
N THR A 355 33.87 -7.64 -34.74
CA THR A 355 32.42 -7.80 -34.63
C THR A 355 31.79 -6.54 -34.02
N ASN A 356 30.95 -5.84 -34.79
CA ASN A 356 30.14 -4.75 -34.26
C ASN A 356 29.13 -5.30 -33.25
N LYS A 357 29.31 -4.97 -31.97
CA LYS A 357 28.25 -5.15 -30.96
C LYS A 357 27.13 -4.13 -31.23
N PRO A 358 25.85 -4.53 -31.18
CA PRO A 358 24.77 -3.56 -31.03
C PRO A 358 25.01 -2.73 -29.78
N VAL A 359 24.95 -1.41 -29.91
CA VAL A 359 25.03 -0.51 -28.74
C VAL A 359 23.69 -0.62 -28.02
N THR A 360 23.66 -1.31 -26.88
CA THR A 360 22.59 -1.16 -25.90
C THR A 360 22.41 0.34 -25.65
N PRO A 361 21.19 0.89 -25.72
CA PRO A 361 20.95 2.24 -25.22
C PRO A 361 21.49 2.29 -23.81
N SER A 362 22.42 3.21 -23.53
CA SER A 362 22.88 3.39 -22.15
C SER A 362 21.63 3.74 -21.35
N GLN A 363 21.31 2.92 -20.35
CA GLN A 363 20.67 3.47 -19.17
C GLN A 363 21.55 4.67 -18.78
N ALA A 364 20.94 5.83 -18.55
CA ALA A 364 21.61 6.80 -17.71
C ALA A 364 21.89 6.04 -16.40
N ALA A 365 23.16 5.93 -16.01
CA ALA A 365 23.47 5.42 -14.69
C ALA A 365 22.75 6.36 -13.71
N GLU A 366 21.84 5.83 -12.91
CA GLU A 366 21.28 6.60 -11.80
C GLU A 366 22.47 7.14 -10.99
N PRO A 367 22.45 8.42 -10.59
CA PRO A 367 23.61 9.04 -9.99
C PRO A 367 23.97 8.32 -8.68
N ALA A 368 25.07 7.57 -8.72
CA ALA A 368 25.64 6.88 -7.57
C ALA A 368 26.18 7.92 -6.57
N GLY A 369 25.29 8.49 -5.77
CA GLY A 369 25.56 9.62 -4.90
C GLY A 369 24.31 10.38 -4.46
N GLY A 370 23.27 9.67 -4.00
CA GLY A 370 22.16 10.30 -3.29
C GLY A 370 22.56 10.75 -1.88
N ILE A 371 21.97 11.83 -1.36
CA ILE A 371 22.08 12.18 0.07
C ILE A 371 20.96 11.54 0.87
N VAL A 372 21.27 11.11 2.10
CA VAL A 372 20.32 10.55 3.07
C VAL A 372 20.29 11.42 4.32
N TYR A 373 19.12 11.57 4.92
CA TYR A 373 18.97 12.05 6.30
C TYR A 373 18.06 11.08 7.05
N ALA A 374 18.67 10.19 7.83
CA ALA A 374 17.98 9.09 8.50
C ALA A 374 17.96 9.28 10.02
N ILE A 375 16.91 8.77 10.67
CA ILE A 375 16.77 8.74 12.13
C ILE A 375 16.55 7.31 12.62
N GLY A 376 16.90 7.01 13.87
CA GLY A 376 16.77 5.66 14.42
C GLY A 376 17.55 5.46 15.71
N THR A 377 18.11 4.26 15.87
CA THR A 377 19.05 3.89 16.94
C THR A 377 20.35 3.33 16.35
N LEU A 378 21.49 3.63 16.97
CA LEU A 378 22.79 3.05 16.60
C LEU A 378 22.92 1.61 17.08
N GLY A 379 23.67 0.83 16.31
CA GLY A 379 24.16 -0.49 16.68
C GLY A 379 25.52 -0.77 16.04
N TYR A 380 26.05 -1.96 16.27
CA TYR A 380 27.26 -2.45 15.63
C TYR A 380 27.16 -3.93 15.29
N ASP A 381 27.86 -4.35 14.25
CA ASP A 381 27.89 -5.72 13.74
C ASP A 381 29.32 -6.13 13.34
N PHE A 382 29.61 -7.44 13.42
CA PHE A 382 30.94 -7.98 13.17
C PHE A 382 31.17 -8.43 11.71
N GLY A 383 30.13 -8.70 10.93
CA GLY A 383 30.16 -9.21 9.55
C GLY A 383 30.85 -10.57 9.33
N SER A 384 31.70 -11.03 10.26
CA SER A 384 32.46 -12.27 10.20
C SER A 384 32.91 -12.72 11.60
N GLU A 385 33.11 -14.02 11.77
CA GLU A 385 33.58 -14.64 13.01
C GLU A 385 34.98 -14.17 13.37
N ALA A 386 35.85 -13.95 12.38
CA ALA A 386 37.22 -13.48 12.60
C ALA A 386 37.25 -12.14 13.34
N ARG A 387 36.46 -11.16 12.88
CA ARG A 387 36.34 -9.85 13.53
C ARG A 387 35.71 -9.95 14.93
N ARG A 388 34.65 -10.75 15.07
CA ARG A 388 34.02 -11.01 16.38
C ARG A 388 35.03 -11.61 17.37
N ASP A 389 35.90 -12.49 16.91
CA ASP A 389 36.94 -13.09 17.76
C ASP A 389 38.05 -12.10 18.14
N THR A 390 38.44 -11.19 17.24
CA THR A 390 39.36 -10.09 17.56
C THR A 390 38.84 -9.26 18.75
N PHE A 391 37.59 -8.80 18.73
CA PHE A 391 37.02 -8.06 19.86
C PHE A 391 36.95 -8.92 21.13
N LYS A 392 36.58 -10.19 21.03
CA LYS A 392 36.57 -11.12 22.17
C LYS A 392 37.95 -11.28 22.83
N GLN A 393 39.03 -11.24 22.05
CA GLN A 393 40.42 -11.36 22.53
C GLN A 393 41.00 -10.03 23.06
N LEU A 394 40.59 -8.89 22.51
CA LEU A 394 41.14 -7.58 22.86
C LEU A 394 40.37 -6.85 23.99
N MET A 395 39.07 -7.11 24.14
CA MET A 395 38.26 -6.48 25.19
C MET A 395 38.63 -7.04 26.58
N PRO A 396 38.77 -6.18 27.61
CA PRO A 396 39.05 -6.61 28.97
C PRO A 396 37.86 -7.34 29.61
N THR A 397 38.12 -8.06 30.70
CA THR A 397 37.08 -8.58 31.61
C THR A 397 36.38 -7.43 32.33
N ALA A 398 35.05 -7.41 32.32
CA ALA A 398 34.26 -6.40 33.01
C ALA A 398 34.05 -6.75 34.49
N VAL A 399 33.96 -5.75 35.37
CA VAL A 399 33.64 -5.94 36.79
C VAL A 399 32.22 -5.48 37.07
N ILE A 400 31.29 -6.42 37.20
CA ILE A 400 29.86 -6.12 37.42
C ILE A 400 29.52 -6.47 38.87
N GLY A 401 29.15 -5.45 39.67
CA GLY A 401 28.80 -5.64 41.09
C GLY A 401 29.93 -6.19 41.96
N GLY A 402 31.20 -6.02 41.54
CA GLY A 402 32.37 -6.60 42.21
C GLY A 402 32.71 -8.04 41.79
N ILE A 403 32.04 -8.59 40.79
CA ILE A 403 32.33 -9.90 40.19
C ILE A 403 33.03 -9.68 38.84
N GLU A 404 34.16 -10.36 38.60
CA GLU A 404 34.81 -10.40 37.29
C GLU A 404 33.98 -11.26 36.32
N VAL A 405 33.63 -10.67 35.17
CA VAL A 405 32.85 -11.29 34.10
C VAL A 405 33.72 -11.37 32.84
N PRO A 406 33.73 -12.49 32.10
CA PRO A 406 34.44 -12.60 30.83
C PRO A 406 34.02 -11.52 29.83
N SER A 407 34.96 -11.10 28.98
CA SER A 407 34.71 -10.16 27.89
C SER A 407 33.58 -10.65 26.98
N ASN A 408 32.51 -9.86 26.88
CA ASN A 408 31.38 -10.13 26.01
C ASN A 408 31.26 -9.02 24.96
N PRO A 409 31.73 -9.24 23.72
CA PRO A 409 31.65 -8.22 22.67
C PRO A 409 30.20 -7.93 22.22
N TYR A 410 29.21 -8.73 22.63
CA TYR A 410 27.79 -8.45 22.42
C TYR A 410 27.16 -7.60 23.54
N ASP A 411 27.86 -7.32 24.65
CA ASP A 411 27.41 -6.34 25.65
C ASP A 411 27.85 -4.94 25.21
N ALA A 412 26.90 -4.15 24.74
CA ALA A 412 27.17 -2.82 24.20
C ALA A 412 27.85 -1.87 25.20
N ARG A 413 27.68 -2.09 26.52
CA ARG A 413 28.39 -1.31 27.56
C ARG A 413 29.89 -1.61 27.53
N GLN A 414 30.26 -2.88 27.56
CA GLN A 414 31.66 -3.32 27.47
C GLN A 414 32.30 -2.85 26.16
N MET A 415 31.53 -2.84 25.06
CA MET A 415 32.00 -2.32 23.77
C MET A 415 32.21 -0.81 23.80
N VAL A 416 31.29 -0.03 24.38
CA VAL A 416 31.42 1.42 24.58
C VAL A 416 32.65 1.75 25.43
N ASP A 417 32.83 1.07 26.56
CA ASP A 417 33.97 1.23 27.47
C ASP A 417 35.28 0.96 26.74
N TYR A 418 35.36 -0.16 26.02
CA TYR A 418 36.54 -0.54 25.23
C TYR A 418 36.86 0.50 24.14
N LEU A 419 35.86 0.99 23.41
CA LEU A 419 36.02 1.96 22.34
C LEU A 419 36.33 3.39 22.83
N ALA A 420 36.02 3.74 24.08
CA ALA A 420 36.41 5.01 24.68
C ALA A 420 37.95 5.15 24.73
N ASP A 421 38.63 4.12 25.22
CA ASP A 421 40.09 4.05 25.24
C ASP A 421 40.68 3.69 23.86
N ASN A 422 39.99 2.87 23.06
CA ASN A 422 40.51 2.26 21.83
C ASN A 422 39.77 2.70 20.55
N LEU A 423 39.42 3.99 20.43
CA LEU A 423 38.62 4.54 19.33
C LEU A 423 39.13 4.18 17.91
N SER A 424 40.42 3.88 17.76
CA SER A 424 40.99 3.39 16.49
C SER A 424 40.42 2.04 16.00
N GLU A 425 39.75 1.28 16.87
CA GLU A 425 39.03 0.05 16.54
C GLU A 425 37.55 0.28 16.24
N ALA A 426 37.01 1.49 16.40
CA ALA A 426 35.65 1.81 15.96
C ALA A 426 35.49 1.59 14.45
N LYS A 427 36.54 1.87 13.66
CA LYS A 427 36.60 1.58 12.21
C LYS A 427 36.53 0.08 11.87
N SER A 428 36.84 -0.78 12.84
CA SER A 428 36.90 -2.22 12.61
C SER A 428 35.48 -2.78 12.57
N LEU A 429 34.55 -2.25 13.38
CA LEU A 429 33.13 -2.62 13.41
C LEU A 429 32.35 -2.13 12.17
N ILE A 430 31.29 -2.85 11.81
CA ILE A 430 30.23 -2.32 10.94
C ILE A 430 29.25 -1.58 11.84
N TRP A 431 29.24 -0.24 11.81
CA TRP A 431 28.22 0.53 12.52
C TRP A 431 26.89 0.43 11.78
N THR A 432 25.78 0.27 12.49
CA THR A 432 24.44 0.22 11.89
C THR A 432 23.57 1.36 12.38
N LEU A 433 22.76 1.93 11.49
CA LEU A 433 21.56 2.67 11.87
C LEU A 433 20.36 1.74 11.70
N ASN A 434 19.52 1.68 12.73
CA ASN A 434 18.43 0.73 12.84
C ASN A 434 17.11 1.49 13.03
N LEU A 435 16.06 1.08 12.31
CA LEU A 435 14.69 1.42 12.68
C LEU A 435 14.16 0.29 13.56
N GLU A 436 13.97 0.60 14.84
CA GLU A 436 13.67 -0.36 15.91
C GLU A 436 14.76 -1.44 16.03
N LEU A 437 14.48 -2.65 15.52
CA LEU A 437 15.39 -3.79 15.51
C LEU A 437 15.87 -4.16 14.10
N THR A 438 15.52 -3.35 13.08
CA THR A 438 15.86 -3.60 11.68
C THR A 438 17.01 -2.70 11.23
N PRO A 439 18.21 -3.22 10.94
CA PRO A 439 19.28 -2.46 10.31
C PRO A 439 18.85 -1.95 8.93
N ILE A 440 18.86 -0.63 8.73
CA ILE A 440 18.51 0.03 7.46
C ILE A 440 19.73 0.51 6.70
N TYR A 441 20.78 0.92 7.41
CA TYR A 441 22.05 1.35 6.83
C TYR A 441 23.24 0.82 7.64
N ALA A 442 24.34 0.57 6.94
CA ALA A 442 25.66 0.57 7.57
C ALA A 442 26.29 1.95 7.43
N ILE A 443 26.91 2.45 8.50
CA ILE A 443 27.57 3.76 8.55
C ILE A 443 29.08 3.53 8.39
N GLU A 444 29.69 4.11 7.36
CA GLU A 444 31.15 4.05 7.15
C GLU A 444 31.71 5.47 6.98
N PRO A 445 32.17 6.10 8.08
CA PRO A 445 32.83 7.40 8.02
C PRO A 445 34.19 7.34 7.31
N LEU A 446 34.33 8.13 6.25
CA LEU A 446 35.57 8.26 5.47
C LEU A 446 36.09 9.71 5.48
N GLY A 447 37.18 9.96 4.76
CA GLY A 447 37.77 11.30 4.65
C GLY A 447 38.42 11.81 5.96
N SER A 448 38.71 13.11 5.99
CA SER A 448 39.52 13.76 7.02
C SER A 448 38.85 13.88 8.39
N PHE A 449 37.52 13.76 8.46
CA PHE A 449 36.73 13.88 9.70
C PHE A 449 36.20 12.52 10.21
N SER A 450 36.66 11.42 9.61
CA SER A 450 36.24 10.05 9.96
C SER A 450 36.45 9.74 11.45
N ARG A 451 37.57 10.19 12.05
CA ARG A 451 37.84 10.02 13.49
C ARG A 451 36.79 10.72 14.36
N GLU A 452 36.44 11.95 14.01
CA GLU A 452 35.48 12.78 14.73
C GLU A 452 34.05 12.24 14.60
N VAL A 453 33.69 11.67 13.44
CA VAL A 453 32.44 10.93 13.28
C VAL A 453 32.43 9.64 14.08
N TYR A 454 33.51 8.84 14.09
CA TYR A 454 33.59 7.65 14.94
C TYR A 454 33.50 8.00 16.44
N ALA A 455 34.07 9.13 16.86
CA ALA A 455 33.90 9.64 18.23
C ALA A 455 32.43 9.95 18.54
N ALA A 456 31.75 10.68 17.66
CA ALA A 456 30.32 10.96 17.82
C ALA A 456 29.46 9.67 17.83
N LEU A 457 29.77 8.67 16.99
CA LEU A 457 29.06 7.39 17.00
C LEU A 457 29.28 6.61 18.32
N GLN A 458 30.49 6.66 18.90
CA GLN A 458 30.79 6.05 20.20
C GLN A 458 30.11 6.79 21.36
N GLU A 459 30.08 8.13 21.34
CA GLU A 459 29.38 8.98 22.31
C GLU A 459 27.87 8.73 22.28
N LEU A 460 27.26 8.69 21.08
CA LEU A 460 25.85 8.38 20.90
C LEU A 460 25.49 6.96 21.36
N LEU A 461 26.34 5.97 21.06
CA LEU A 461 26.15 4.60 21.56
C LEU A 461 26.32 4.52 23.08
N SER A 462 27.21 5.32 23.67
CA SER A 462 27.39 5.44 25.13
C SER A 462 26.11 5.95 25.81
N GLY A 463 25.48 6.98 25.22
CA GLY A 463 24.18 7.47 25.70
C GLY A 463 23.07 6.43 25.57
N GLN A 464 23.05 5.62 24.50
CA GLN A 464 22.05 4.55 24.32
C GLN A 464 22.17 3.39 25.31
N VAL A 465 23.29 3.21 26.00
CA VAL A 465 23.49 2.12 26.99
C VAL A 465 23.34 2.56 28.45
N GLN A 466 23.01 3.84 28.68
CA GLN A 466 22.63 4.35 30.00
C GLN A 466 21.24 3.82 30.42
N ALA A 467 20.94 3.91 31.72
CA ALA A 467 19.58 3.69 32.22
C ALA A 467 18.64 4.84 31.79
N GLU A 468 17.35 4.55 31.60
CA GLU A 468 16.40 5.52 31.02
C GLU A 468 16.13 6.77 31.89
N ASP A 469 16.48 6.71 33.17
CA ASP A 469 16.43 7.82 34.12
C ASP A 469 17.71 8.68 34.14
N SER A 470 18.77 8.27 33.41
CA SER A 470 20.00 9.05 33.28
C SER A 470 19.80 10.32 32.44
N PRO A 471 20.36 11.48 32.84
CA PRO A 471 20.38 12.67 31.99
C PRO A 471 21.22 12.49 30.72
N GLU A 472 22.14 11.50 30.72
CA GLU A 472 22.99 11.14 29.59
C GLU A 472 22.35 10.08 28.67
N TYR A 473 21.14 9.58 28.99
CA TYR A 473 20.44 8.63 28.13
C TYR A 473 20.11 9.24 26.77
N ILE A 474 20.40 8.49 25.71
CA ILE A 474 20.07 8.85 24.33
C ILE A 474 19.11 7.79 23.80
N GLN A 475 17.91 8.21 23.46
CA GLN A 475 16.83 7.32 23.03
C GLN A 475 16.78 7.18 21.50
N ARG A 476 17.20 8.23 20.78
CA ARG A 476 17.13 8.35 19.31
C ARG A 476 18.32 9.16 18.78
N VAL A 477 18.69 8.90 17.52
CA VAL A 477 19.74 9.63 16.80
C VAL A 477 19.29 10.10 15.41
N SER A 478 19.97 11.10 14.87
CA SER A 478 19.95 11.47 13.45
C SER A 478 21.33 11.28 12.81
N ILE A 479 21.37 10.76 11.58
CA ILE A 479 22.59 10.55 10.79
C ILE A 479 22.38 11.06 9.35
N PRO A 480 22.95 12.22 8.98
CA PRO A 480 23.14 12.58 7.57
C PRO A 480 24.24 11.74 6.94
N GLY A 481 24.13 11.42 5.65
CA GLY A 481 25.18 10.71 4.90
C GLY A 481 24.98 10.73 3.38
N ARG A 482 25.95 10.19 2.65
CA ARG A 482 25.85 9.92 1.21
C ARG A 482 25.67 8.43 0.96
N ILE A 483 24.69 8.05 0.15
CA ILE A 483 24.49 6.67 -0.28
C ILE A 483 25.58 6.35 -1.31
N THR A 484 26.50 5.47 -0.93
CA THR A 484 27.74 5.20 -1.68
C THR A 484 27.56 4.24 -2.86
N GLY A 485 26.36 3.68 -3.04
CA GLY A 485 26.09 2.55 -3.96
C GLY A 485 26.71 1.22 -3.52
N ARG A 486 27.52 1.20 -2.44
CA ARG A 486 28.10 -0.01 -1.86
C ARG A 486 27.12 -0.62 -0.85
N THR A 487 27.22 -1.93 -0.66
CA THR A 487 26.48 -2.67 0.37
C THR A 487 27.46 -3.48 1.21
N VAL A 488 27.05 -3.80 2.45
CA VAL A 488 27.80 -4.69 3.34
C VAL A 488 26.89 -5.82 3.82
N ARG A 489 27.47 -7.01 4.03
CA ARG A 489 26.79 -8.14 4.66
C ARG A 489 27.06 -8.11 6.16
N LEU A 490 25.99 -8.12 6.94
CA LEU A 490 26.00 -8.23 8.40
C LEU A 490 26.22 -9.68 8.83
N PHE A 491 26.55 -9.92 10.10
CA PHE A 491 26.77 -11.25 10.68
C PHE A 491 25.53 -12.16 10.57
N SER A 492 24.32 -11.56 10.51
CA SER A 492 23.04 -12.25 10.25
C SER A 492 22.89 -12.78 8.81
N GLY A 493 23.78 -12.39 7.90
CA GLY A 493 23.63 -12.63 6.45
C GLY A 493 22.81 -11.58 5.71
N GLN A 494 22.11 -10.68 6.42
CA GLN A 494 21.42 -9.52 5.85
C GLN A 494 22.41 -8.63 5.10
N VAL A 495 21.98 -8.06 3.97
CA VAL A 495 22.77 -7.10 3.18
C VAL A 495 22.12 -5.72 3.30
N VAL A 496 22.89 -4.70 3.69
CA VAL A 496 22.41 -3.31 3.86
C VAL A 496 23.25 -2.32 3.05
N PRO A 497 22.65 -1.22 2.55
CA PRO A 497 23.38 -0.14 1.89
C PRO A 497 24.32 0.61 2.86
N VAL A 498 25.46 1.06 2.32
CA VAL A 498 26.48 1.81 3.06
C VAL A 498 26.33 3.31 2.84
N ILE A 499 26.23 4.05 3.95
CA ILE A 499 26.15 5.52 3.98
C ILE A 499 27.43 6.13 4.57
N GLU A 500 27.85 7.25 4.01
CA GLU A 500 29.12 7.92 4.31
C GLU A 500 28.84 9.33 4.87
N PRO A 501 28.99 9.57 6.18
CA PRO A 501 28.85 10.91 6.77
C PRO A 501 30.11 11.77 6.56
N ASP A 502 30.00 12.89 5.84
CA ASP A 502 31.11 13.79 5.54
C ASP A 502 31.75 14.45 6.79
N SER A 503 30.99 14.58 7.90
CA SER A 503 31.42 15.28 9.13
C SER A 503 30.47 14.97 10.31
N PRO A 504 30.83 15.26 11.57
CA PRO A 504 29.91 15.12 12.71
C PRO A 504 28.76 16.16 12.75
N ARG A 505 28.68 17.10 11.81
CA ARG A 505 27.60 18.10 11.79
C ARG A 505 26.28 17.46 11.33
N GLY A 506 25.20 17.72 12.06
CA GLY A 506 23.88 17.11 11.80
C GLY A 506 23.69 15.72 12.41
N ILE A 507 24.76 15.13 12.96
CA ILE A 507 24.69 13.98 13.85
C ILE A 507 24.26 14.49 15.23
N TYR A 508 23.10 14.04 15.70
CA TYR A 508 22.53 14.43 16.99
C TYR A 508 21.96 13.21 17.70
N GLY A 509 21.96 13.25 19.04
CA GLY A 509 21.25 12.30 19.89
C GLY A 509 20.29 13.05 20.82
N TRP A 510 19.17 12.43 21.17
CA TRP A 510 18.20 13.03 22.09
C TRP A 510 17.37 11.98 22.85
N HIS A 511 16.75 12.44 23.92
CA HIS A 511 15.85 11.66 24.78
C HIS A 511 14.64 12.53 25.13
N VAL A 512 13.44 11.94 25.05
CA VAL A 512 12.17 12.65 25.21
C VAL A 512 12.08 13.37 26.56
N ASN A 513 12.44 12.73 27.68
CA ASN A 513 12.23 13.32 29.00
C ASN A 513 13.07 14.58 29.26
N THR A 514 14.31 14.63 28.75
CA THR A 514 15.19 15.82 28.86
C THR A 514 14.60 17.02 28.12
N LEU A 515 14.09 16.79 26.90
CA LEU A 515 13.45 17.83 26.08
C LEU A 515 12.10 18.27 26.65
N VAL A 516 11.33 17.34 27.23
CA VAL A 516 10.07 17.65 27.90
C VAL A 516 10.30 18.53 29.14
N SER A 517 11.31 18.24 29.97
CA SER A 517 11.67 19.10 31.11
C SER A 517 12.06 20.50 30.64
N ALA A 518 12.96 20.63 29.65
CA ALA A 518 13.38 21.92 29.10
C ALA A 518 12.25 22.71 28.40
N ALA A 519 11.18 22.03 27.97
CA ALA A 519 9.99 22.66 27.40
C ALA A 519 8.95 23.08 28.46
N ILE A 520 8.87 22.37 29.58
CA ILE A 520 8.06 22.73 30.75
C ILE A 520 8.65 23.94 31.47
N GLU A 521 9.97 23.94 31.71
CA GLU A 521 10.68 25.06 32.36
C GLU A 521 10.48 26.39 31.62
N ALA A 522 10.32 26.35 30.29
CA ALA A 522 10.08 27.51 29.45
C ALA A 522 8.65 28.11 29.56
N VAL A 523 7.65 27.34 30.04
CA VAL A 523 6.25 27.80 30.19
C VAL A 523 6.02 28.57 31.51
N GLY A 524 6.91 28.38 32.50
CA GLY A 524 6.92 29.17 33.73
C GLY A 524 6.20 28.54 34.93
N ALA A 525 6.61 28.98 36.12
CA ALA A 525 6.38 28.29 37.40
C ALA A 525 5.02 28.55 38.09
N GLU A 526 3.96 28.90 37.36
CA GLU A 526 2.61 29.12 37.92
C GLU A 526 1.66 27.92 37.72
N GLN A 527 2.17 26.78 37.26
CA GLN A 527 1.42 25.53 37.07
C GLN A 527 1.44 24.68 38.36
N THR A 528 0.35 23.96 38.64
CA THR A 528 0.33 22.97 39.75
C THR A 528 1.04 21.67 39.36
N GLU A 529 1.56 20.91 40.34
CA GLU A 529 2.24 19.62 40.13
C GLU A 529 1.40 18.63 39.26
N ALA A 530 0.07 18.68 39.40
CA ALA A 530 -0.86 17.87 38.61
C ALA A 530 -0.91 18.29 37.13
N GLN A 531 -0.89 19.59 36.85
CA GLN A 531 -0.84 20.12 35.49
C GLN A 531 0.53 19.90 34.85
N GLU A 532 1.63 20.08 35.59
CA GLU A 532 2.98 19.76 35.11
C GLU A 532 3.08 18.26 34.76
N SER A 533 2.56 17.38 35.61
CA SER A 533 2.49 15.93 35.37
C SER A 533 1.64 15.58 34.14
N GLN A 534 0.60 16.34 33.85
CA GLN A 534 -0.22 16.17 32.64
C GLN A 534 0.51 16.67 31.39
N MET A 535 1.05 17.88 31.42
CA MET A 535 1.83 18.46 30.33
C MET A 535 3.04 17.59 29.96
N ARG A 536 3.73 17.03 30.96
CA ARG A 536 4.83 16.06 30.80
C ARG A 536 4.39 14.81 30.04
N ARG A 537 3.21 14.25 30.34
CA ARG A 537 2.64 13.11 29.60
C ARG A 537 2.24 13.48 28.17
N THR A 538 1.49 14.56 27.98
CA THR A 538 1.01 14.95 26.64
C THR A 538 2.15 15.36 25.72
N LEU A 539 3.15 16.11 26.21
CA LEU A 539 4.32 16.49 25.40
C LEU A 539 5.22 15.29 25.08
N SER A 540 5.38 14.35 26.02
CA SER A 540 6.08 13.08 25.77
C SER A 540 5.34 12.22 24.73
N SER A 541 4.01 12.11 24.82
CA SER A 541 3.17 11.43 23.84
C SER A 541 3.30 12.07 22.44
N PHE A 542 3.20 13.39 22.36
CA PHE A 542 3.38 14.18 21.15
C PHE A 542 4.75 13.97 20.48
N LEU A 543 5.84 14.07 21.23
CA LEU A 543 7.20 13.89 20.71
C LEU A 543 7.47 12.43 20.26
N ASN A 544 6.93 11.44 20.98
CA ASN A 544 6.96 10.06 20.54
C ASN A 544 6.16 9.87 19.24
N ARG A 545 4.92 10.37 19.18
CA ARG A 545 4.07 10.27 17.99
C ARG A 545 4.73 10.91 16.77
N ILE A 546 5.31 12.11 16.88
CA ILE A 546 6.09 12.72 15.79
C ILE A 546 7.24 11.83 15.31
N TYR A 547 7.95 11.14 16.22
CA TYR A 547 8.98 10.19 15.80
C TYR A 547 8.39 8.98 15.07
N TYR A 548 7.31 8.38 15.57
CA TYR A 548 6.72 7.18 14.98
C TYR A 548 5.99 7.45 13.65
N ASP A 549 5.30 8.60 13.53
CA ASP A 549 4.53 9.03 12.35
C ASP A 549 5.45 9.50 11.20
N LEU A 550 6.63 10.07 11.50
CA LEU A 550 7.50 10.69 10.47
C LEU A 550 8.74 9.88 10.09
N ARG A 551 9.18 8.93 10.91
CA ARG A 551 10.39 8.12 10.63
C ARG A 551 10.27 7.34 9.32
N ASN A 552 11.30 7.42 8.50
CA ASN A 552 11.36 6.74 7.21
C ASN A 552 12.83 6.50 6.78
N LEU A 553 13.05 5.94 5.60
CA LEU A 553 14.40 5.61 5.09
C LEU A 553 15.30 6.82 4.83
N GLY A 554 14.77 8.03 4.72
CA GLY A 554 15.57 9.26 4.61
C GLY A 554 16.14 9.52 3.21
N GLN A 555 15.69 8.83 2.16
CA GLN A 555 16.34 8.86 0.83
C GLN A 555 15.76 9.94 -0.08
N THR A 556 14.43 9.99 -0.24
CA THR A 556 13.78 11.01 -1.06
C THR A 556 13.90 12.40 -0.41
N SER A 557 13.59 13.48 -1.14
CA SER A 557 13.58 14.81 -0.52
C SER A 557 12.46 14.96 0.52
N GLN A 558 11.33 14.30 0.29
CA GLN A 558 10.17 14.23 1.18
C GLN A 558 10.54 13.43 2.45
N ASP A 559 11.20 12.28 2.28
CA ASP A 559 11.80 11.46 3.34
C ASP A 559 12.72 12.28 4.27
N ARG A 560 13.69 12.99 3.66
CA ARG A 560 14.64 13.86 4.39
C ARG A 560 13.92 14.97 5.13
N ALA A 561 12.89 15.57 4.53
CA ALA A 561 12.10 16.63 5.16
C ALA A 561 11.30 16.12 6.36
N LEU A 562 10.70 14.92 6.25
CA LEU A 562 9.97 14.23 7.33
C LEU A 562 10.90 13.86 8.50
N ASN A 563 12.04 13.20 8.20
CA ASN A 563 13.01 12.80 9.22
C ASN A 563 13.65 14.02 9.91
N PHE A 564 13.99 15.08 9.15
CA PHE A 564 14.50 16.33 9.73
C PHE A 564 13.40 17.10 10.49
N ALA A 565 12.14 17.06 10.07
CA ALA A 565 11.04 17.66 10.80
C ALA A 565 10.84 16.99 12.17
N ALA A 566 11.04 15.68 12.28
CA ALA A 566 11.07 15.01 13.58
C ALA A 566 12.19 15.59 14.46
N THR A 567 13.45 15.60 13.99
CA THR A 567 14.59 16.17 14.72
C THR A 567 14.39 17.65 15.08
N ASN A 568 13.84 18.45 14.17
CA ASN A 568 13.57 19.87 14.41
C ASN A 568 12.37 20.08 15.36
N ALA A 569 11.39 19.18 15.42
CA ALA A 569 10.32 19.22 16.41
C ALA A 569 10.82 18.86 17.83
N PHE A 570 11.79 17.95 17.94
CA PHE A 570 12.52 17.72 19.19
C PHE A 570 13.28 18.98 19.65
N GLN A 571 13.96 19.67 18.72
CA GLN A 571 14.66 20.94 19.02
C GLN A 571 13.68 22.09 19.32
N ALA A 572 12.51 22.13 18.68
CA ALA A 572 11.47 23.15 18.84
C ALA A 572 10.42 22.79 19.90
N ALA A 573 10.68 21.86 20.81
CA ALA A 573 9.73 21.41 21.84
C ALA A 573 9.10 22.57 22.64
N GLN A 574 9.91 23.60 22.95
CA GLN A 574 9.50 24.85 23.61
C GLN A 574 8.48 25.69 22.81
N THR A 575 8.36 25.50 21.49
CA THR A 575 7.37 26.22 20.66
C THR A 575 5.97 25.58 20.75
N PHE A 576 5.88 24.30 21.12
CA PHE A 576 4.59 23.58 21.23
C PHE A 576 4.05 23.54 22.66
N SER A 577 4.89 23.76 23.67
CA SER A 577 4.51 23.62 25.08
C SER A 577 3.41 24.60 25.51
N GLU A 578 3.27 25.76 24.86
CA GLU A 578 2.08 26.62 25.00
C GLU A 578 0.78 25.92 24.59
N ALA A 579 0.75 25.25 23.43
CA ALA A 579 -0.45 24.58 22.92
C ALA A 579 -0.79 23.33 23.73
N VAL A 580 0.23 22.52 24.06
CA VAL A 580 0.09 21.33 24.91
C VAL A 580 -0.33 21.71 26.33
N GLY A 581 0.30 22.73 26.92
CA GLY A 581 -0.06 23.29 28.22
C GLY A 581 -1.45 23.92 28.27
N ALA A 582 -1.99 24.31 27.11
CA ALA A 582 -3.36 24.77 26.96
C ALA A 582 -4.36 23.63 26.68
N GLY A 583 -3.95 22.36 26.80
CA GLY A 583 -4.80 21.17 26.64
C GLY A 583 -5.00 20.67 25.21
N MET A 584 -4.18 21.12 24.26
CA MET A 584 -4.32 20.73 22.84
C MET A 584 -3.43 19.53 22.48
N GLU A 585 -3.98 18.62 21.68
CA GLU A 585 -3.29 17.42 21.17
C GLU A 585 -3.05 17.52 19.66
N LEU A 586 -2.16 16.68 19.14
CA LEU A 586 -1.85 16.62 17.71
C LEU A 586 -3.02 15.98 16.94
N ASP A 587 -3.62 16.76 16.05
CA ASP A 587 -4.65 16.35 15.10
C ASP A 587 -3.96 15.58 13.96
N SER A 588 -3.17 16.30 13.16
CA SER A 588 -2.57 15.79 11.91
C SER A 588 -1.22 16.44 11.61
N ILE A 589 -0.39 15.73 10.85
CA ILE A 589 0.83 16.24 10.23
C ILE A 589 0.61 16.27 8.73
N ASN A 590 0.92 17.40 8.08
CA ASN A 590 0.83 17.53 6.63
C ASN A 590 2.17 18.05 6.08
N VAL A 591 2.66 17.45 5.00
CA VAL A 591 3.94 17.83 4.37
C VAL A 591 3.70 18.10 2.89
N SER A 592 4.14 19.27 2.44
CA SER A 592 3.92 19.77 1.08
C SER A 592 5.17 20.48 0.57
N LYS A 593 5.38 20.53 -0.75
CA LYS A 593 6.54 21.26 -1.30
C LYS A 593 6.33 22.76 -1.13
N SER A 594 7.31 23.46 -0.55
CA SER A 594 7.16 24.87 -0.18
C SER A 594 7.23 25.78 -1.41
N PRO A 595 6.32 26.76 -1.55
CA PRO A 595 6.46 27.83 -2.54
C PRO A 595 7.46 28.92 -2.09
N PHE A 596 8.00 28.84 -0.86
CA PHE A 596 8.90 29.84 -0.28
C PHE A 596 10.38 29.49 -0.46
N CYS A 597 10.71 28.90 -1.60
CA CYS A 597 12.06 28.46 -1.97
C CYS A 597 12.80 29.47 -2.85
N ARG A 598 14.13 29.38 -2.86
CA ARG A 598 14.94 29.95 -3.95
C ARG A 598 14.82 29.05 -5.19
N LEU A 599 15.19 29.57 -6.36
CA LEU A 599 15.61 28.68 -7.44
C LEU A 599 16.78 27.82 -6.92
N ASP A 600 16.78 26.56 -7.33
CA ASP A 600 17.72 25.51 -6.92
C ASP A 600 17.63 25.04 -5.44
N SER A 601 16.65 25.54 -4.66
CA SER A 601 16.29 24.97 -3.35
C SER A 601 15.16 23.92 -3.45
N ASP A 602 15.30 22.82 -2.72
CA ASP A 602 14.28 21.79 -2.51
C ASP A 602 13.72 21.88 -1.07
N CYS A 603 12.85 22.85 -0.82
CA CYS A 603 12.23 23.06 0.48
C CYS A 603 10.78 22.59 0.59
N TRP A 604 10.41 22.20 1.81
CA TRP A 604 9.15 21.56 2.16
C TRP A 604 8.51 22.27 3.36
N ASP A 605 7.21 22.58 3.23
CA ASP A 605 6.38 23.12 4.31
C ASP A 605 5.77 21.93 5.09
N VAL A 606 6.20 21.77 6.34
CA VAL A 606 5.69 20.78 7.30
C VAL A 606 4.76 21.49 8.28
N GLN A 607 3.51 21.06 8.35
CA GLN A 607 2.45 21.63 9.17
C GLN A 607 2.03 20.64 10.26
N LEU A 608 2.18 21.03 11.52
CA LEU A 608 1.67 20.32 12.69
C LEU A 608 0.39 21.01 13.16
N LYS A 609 -0.73 20.31 13.05
CA LYS A 609 -2.08 20.81 13.36
C LYS A 609 -2.51 20.24 14.71
N PHE A 610 -2.92 21.11 15.62
CA PHE A 610 -3.37 20.75 16.97
C PHE A 610 -4.85 21.09 17.16
N PHE A 611 -5.56 20.26 17.92
CA PHE A 611 -6.97 20.45 18.28
C PHE A 611 -7.18 20.27 19.79
N ASP A 612 -8.34 20.66 20.28
CA ASP A 612 -8.76 20.43 21.67
C ASP A 612 -9.75 19.25 21.70
N PRO A 613 -9.43 18.14 22.41
CA PRO A 613 -10.28 16.96 22.45
C PRO A 613 -11.50 17.12 23.39
N GLU A 614 -11.43 18.00 24.39
CA GLU A 614 -12.57 18.28 25.29
C GLU A 614 -13.54 19.30 24.66
N ASN A 615 -13.02 20.15 23.77
CA ASN A 615 -13.79 21.19 23.09
C ASN A 615 -13.51 21.25 21.59
N SER A 616 -14.25 20.42 20.83
CA SER A 616 -14.30 20.47 19.36
C SER A 616 -14.75 21.81 18.76
N ARG A 617 -15.22 22.75 19.60
CA ARG A 617 -15.50 24.16 19.26
C ARG A 617 -14.44 25.13 19.82
N ARG A 618 -13.18 24.71 19.91
CA ARG A 618 -12.00 25.58 20.12
C ARG A 618 -11.02 25.53 18.94
N ALA A 619 -10.65 26.71 18.45
CA ALA A 619 -9.93 26.88 17.18
C ALA A 619 -8.62 26.09 17.14
N ARG A 620 -8.40 25.34 16.05
CA ARG A 620 -7.20 24.52 15.87
C ARG A 620 -5.96 25.41 15.75
N LYS A 621 -4.85 25.02 16.40
CA LYS A 621 -3.58 25.74 16.35
C LYS A 621 -2.67 25.03 15.34
N ILE A 622 -2.21 25.74 14.31
CA ILE A 622 -1.30 25.20 13.30
C ILE A 622 0.08 25.80 13.53
N PHE A 623 1.11 24.96 13.48
CA PHE A 623 2.52 25.33 13.44
C PHE A 623 3.11 24.89 12.10
N ARG A 624 3.89 25.75 11.44
CA ARG A 624 4.56 25.44 10.18
C ARG A 624 6.05 25.69 10.24
N PHE A 625 6.79 24.69 9.77
CA PHE A 625 8.21 24.70 9.48
C PHE A 625 8.38 24.75 7.98
N THR A 626 9.35 25.52 7.48
CA THR A 626 9.82 25.37 6.10
C THR A 626 11.24 24.82 6.20
N ILE A 627 11.52 23.70 5.54
CA ILE A 627 12.77 22.93 5.67
C ILE A 627 13.38 22.77 4.29
N ASP A 628 14.61 23.23 4.07
CA ASP A 628 15.38 23.00 2.84
C ASP A 628 16.21 21.72 3.00
N VAL A 629 16.04 20.76 2.08
CA VAL A 629 16.72 19.45 2.08
C VAL A 629 17.65 19.25 0.89
N SER A 630 18.05 20.34 0.21
CA SER A 630 18.97 20.31 -0.94
C SER A 630 20.36 19.82 -0.56
N ASP A 631 20.83 20.23 0.62
CA ASP A 631 22.13 19.88 1.17
C ASP A 631 22.08 18.62 2.04
N LEU A 632 23.25 17.99 2.21
CA LEU A 632 23.48 16.82 3.08
C LEU A 632 22.96 17.02 4.52
N ILE A 633 23.02 18.25 5.02
CA ILE A 633 22.49 18.65 6.33
C ILE A 633 21.34 19.62 6.05
N PRO A 634 20.08 19.20 6.20
CA PRO A 634 18.94 20.08 5.98
C PRO A 634 18.92 21.27 6.94
N VAL A 635 18.18 22.33 6.56
CA VAL A 635 18.10 23.57 7.34
C VAL A 635 16.67 24.11 7.43
N THR A 636 16.29 24.62 8.60
CA THR A 636 15.00 25.30 8.81
C THR A 636 15.09 26.73 8.27
N LEU A 637 14.20 27.07 7.33
CA LEU A 637 14.13 28.39 6.69
C LEU A 637 13.27 29.36 7.51
N GLY A 638 13.93 30.05 8.44
CA GLY A 638 13.31 31.07 9.29
C GLY A 638 12.63 30.49 10.53
N GLU A 639 11.83 31.32 11.18
CA GLU A 639 11.14 30.96 12.43
C GLU A 639 9.88 30.12 12.18
N VAL A 640 9.56 29.26 13.14
CA VAL A 640 8.29 28.52 13.20
C VAL A 640 7.13 29.50 13.11
N ARG A 641 6.26 29.36 12.12
CA ARG A 641 5.04 30.18 12.00
C ARG A 641 3.91 29.48 12.71
N SER A 642 3.12 30.19 13.50
CA SER A 642 1.89 29.64 14.06
C SER A 642 0.70 30.56 13.92
N TRP A 643 -0.47 29.99 13.70
CA TRP A 643 -1.75 30.68 13.60
C TRP A 643 -2.89 29.78 14.06
N SER A 644 -4.07 30.34 14.23
CA SER A 644 -5.28 29.57 14.55
C SER A 644 -6.18 29.44 13.32
N SER A 645 -6.72 28.26 13.09
CA SER A 645 -7.75 27.99 12.08
C SER A 645 -9.13 27.86 12.75
N PRO A 646 -10.21 28.36 12.12
CA PRO A 646 -11.56 27.89 12.45
C PRO A 646 -11.72 26.38 12.15
N TYR A 647 -12.89 25.87 12.54
CA TYR A 647 -13.32 24.47 12.47
C TYR A 647 -13.40 23.92 11.05
#